data_AF-A0A1U7X538-F1
#
_entry.id   AF-A0A1U7X538-F1
#
_cell.length_a   1.000
_cell.length_b   1.000
_cell.length_c   1.000
_cell.angle_alpha   90.00
_cell.angle_beta   90.00
_cell.angle_gamma   90.00
#
_symmetry.space_group_name_H-M   'P 1'
#
loop_
_entity.id
_entity.type
_entity.pdbx_description
1 polymer ?
#
loop_
_entity_poly.entity_id
_entity_poly.type
_entity_poly.pdbx_seq_one_letter_code
_entity_poly.pdbx_strand_id
1 'polypeptide(L)'
;MPVARPESSDSRVIAHVDMDCFYVQVEQRKQPSLRGQPAAVVQYNSWQGGGLIAVSYEARKFGVKRSMRGDEAKQVCPEIHLVQVPVARGKADLNSYRNAGSEVVTILSRRGRCERASIDEVYLDLTIAAEAMLADNPPECLETISEEAVKSHVLGLEVGTNPRENVRHWLTRSDASRRDKLLACGALIVAELRLQVLEETEFTCSAGIAHNKMLAKLASGMNKPAQQTLVPFSSISKLLETLPIKKMKQLGGKLGTSLQIDLGVNTVGDLLQFSEEKLQEYYGLNTGSWLWNTARGISGEEVKERLLPNSHGSGKTFPGPRALKTVASVEKWLSELCEELSERLQSDLEQNKRIAHTLTLHAQAHKSNDADSFKKFPSKSCPLRYETAKIKEDALSLFQAGLREYLGQYNVKTSGNKNCGWGITGLSVSASKIVAIPSGTRSIMNYFQNQEETYPQVKLSSEKLIQDAPLLSPSENCLGCGGHPTLQSTEQLARHEEDKETKRCIEEEDKEMCKEKGFLLSPEQLPDKETLICSSPDAEVYPKWEKEYPRWEKDQTESSGVSLTEKSRDTFESEEGKRKSNKEKGMQTISRYFQSQNSGSLIQIEHASTTNLSESSSLSGPHGEQPQENSLTRGESSVDARLCSQFKRPAWSYDIDEIDQDVLKELPKQIQEEVHAWLRPQKRSNTVKRDLGITRYFLPSKDK
;
A
#
# COMPACT_ATOMS: atom_id res chain seq x y z
N MET A 1 1.72 -12.06 -10.68
CA MET A 1 1.10 -11.10 -11.62
C MET A 1 -0.35 -10.91 -11.20
N PRO A 2 -1.12 -9.94 -11.72
CA PRO A 2 -2.57 -9.95 -11.51
C PRO A 2 -3.19 -11.24 -12.02
N VAL A 3 -4.40 -11.54 -11.52
CA VAL A 3 -5.14 -12.77 -11.81
C VAL A 3 -6.59 -12.37 -11.98
N ALA A 4 -7.26 -12.89 -13.02
CA ALA A 4 -8.69 -12.68 -13.19
C ALA A 4 -9.47 -13.22 -11.99
N ARG A 5 -10.56 -12.53 -11.65
CA ARG A 5 -11.55 -13.01 -10.68
C ARG A 5 -12.94 -12.77 -11.29
N PRO A 6 -13.82 -13.77 -11.32
CA PRO A 6 -15.18 -13.57 -11.78
C PRO A 6 -15.87 -12.54 -10.89
N GLU A 7 -16.71 -11.69 -11.50
CA GLU A 7 -17.57 -10.79 -10.75
C GLU A 7 -18.73 -11.56 -10.12
N SER A 8 -19.23 -11.09 -8.98
CA SER A 8 -20.44 -11.62 -8.35
C SER A 8 -21.66 -11.41 -9.26
N SER A 9 -22.65 -12.30 -9.16
CA SER A 9 -24.01 -12.04 -9.66
C SER A 9 -24.56 -10.72 -9.12
N ASP A 10 -24.27 -10.47 -7.85
CA ASP A 10 -24.83 -9.36 -7.09
C ASP A 10 -24.07 -8.06 -7.32
N SER A 11 -24.86 -6.98 -7.36
CA SER A 11 -24.42 -5.67 -7.81
C SER A 11 -23.82 -4.88 -6.66
N ARG A 12 -22.58 -5.24 -6.30
CA ARG A 12 -21.80 -4.64 -5.21
C ARG A 12 -21.74 -3.11 -5.29
N VAL A 13 -21.63 -2.45 -4.15
CA VAL A 13 -21.41 -1.00 -4.03
C VAL A 13 -20.05 -0.76 -3.40
N ILE A 14 -19.05 -0.49 -4.23
CA ILE A 14 -17.66 -0.31 -3.79
C ILE A 14 -17.28 1.16 -3.86
N ALA A 15 -16.88 1.72 -2.73
CA ALA A 15 -16.26 3.04 -2.67
C ALA A 15 -14.73 2.92 -2.55
N HIS A 16 -14.03 3.92 -3.07
CA HIS A 16 -12.62 4.18 -2.79
C HIS A 16 -12.48 5.63 -2.32
N VAL A 17 -12.02 5.83 -1.09
CA VAL A 17 -11.78 7.14 -0.46
C VAL A 17 -10.29 7.41 -0.43
N ASP A 18 -9.91 8.63 -0.80
CA ASP A 18 -8.54 9.01 -1.15
C ASP A 18 -8.26 10.42 -0.57
N MET A 19 -7.51 10.51 0.53
CA MET A 19 -7.32 11.77 1.26
C MET A 19 -6.63 12.83 0.41
N ASP A 20 -7.09 14.07 0.49
CA ASP A 20 -6.57 15.12 -0.39
C ASP A 20 -5.23 15.68 0.10
N CYS A 21 -4.24 15.74 -0.80
CA CYS A 21 -2.84 16.14 -0.55
C CYS A 21 -2.23 15.62 0.78
N PHE A 22 -2.66 14.46 1.26
CA PHE A 22 -2.77 14.07 2.68
C PHE A 22 -1.78 14.69 3.67
N TYR A 23 -0.47 14.50 3.50
CA TYR A 23 0.51 14.99 4.47
C TYR A 23 0.48 16.51 4.62
N VAL A 24 0.11 17.26 3.56
CA VAL A 24 -0.07 18.72 3.65
C VAL A 24 -1.24 19.06 4.57
N GLN A 25 -2.37 18.34 4.49
CA GLN A 25 -3.49 18.55 5.42
C GLN A 25 -3.11 18.21 6.87
N VAL A 26 -2.30 17.17 7.08
CA VAL A 26 -1.77 16.83 8.42
C VAL A 26 -0.89 17.95 8.99
N GLU A 27 -0.15 18.70 8.16
CA GLU A 27 0.58 19.89 8.61
C GLU A 27 -0.32 21.14 8.71
N GLN A 28 -1.31 21.32 7.83
CA GLN A 28 -2.32 22.40 7.90
C GLN A 28 -3.27 22.28 9.11
N ARG A 29 -3.41 21.07 9.68
CA ARG A 29 -4.07 20.85 10.97
C ARG A 29 -3.21 21.38 12.13
N LYS A 30 -1.90 21.10 12.12
CA LYS A 30 -0.95 21.60 13.14
C LYS A 30 -0.66 23.10 13.00
N GLN A 31 -0.73 23.64 11.79
CA GLN A 31 -0.41 25.02 11.43
C GLN A 31 -1.54 25.60 10.56
N PRO A 32 -2.66 26.08 11.17
CA PRO A 32 -3.82 26.56 10.43
C PRO A 32 -3.55 27.71 9.44
N SER A 33 -2.50 28.50 9.66
CA SER A 33 -2.02 29.54 8.74
C SER A 33 -1.60 29.02 7.36
N LEU A 34 -1.34 27.72 7.21
CA LEU A 34 -1.03 27.09 5.93
C LEU A 34 -2.29 26.71 5.11
N ARG A 35 -3.51 26.85 5.67
CA ARG A 35 -4.77 26.54 4.97
C ARG A 35 -5.00 27.56 3.85
N GLY A 36 -5.33 27.08 2.65
CA GLY A 36 -5.49 27.93 1.46
C GLY A 36 -4.20 28.53 0.89
N GLN A 37 -3.03 28.20 1.46
CA GLN A 37 -1.72 28.68 0.98
C GLN A 37 -1.00 27.63 0.11
N PRO A 38 -0.14 28.05 -0.84
CA PRO A 38 0.74 27.13 -1.55
C PRO A 38 1.74 26.51 -0.58
N ALA A 39 1.56 25.22 -0.29
CA ALA A 39 2.39 24.44 0.62
C ALA A 39 2.78 23.09 0.02
N ALA A 40 3.93 22.57 0.45
CA ALA A 40 4.38 21.20 0.17
C ALA A 40 5.14 20.61 1.38
N VAL A 41 4.96 19.31 1.60
CA VAL A 41 5.72 18.57 2.61
C VAL A 41 6.96 17.98 1.95
N VAL A 42 8.13 18.21 2.55
CA VAL A 42 9.45 17.78 2.06
C VAL A 42 10.10 16.79 3.01
N GLN A 43 10.80 15.79 2.46
CA GLN A 43 11.51 14.79 3.23
C GLN A 43 12.97 15.19 3.48
N TYR A 44 13.38 15.12 4.75
CA TYR A 44 14.66 15.37 5.46
C TYR A 44 15.96 15.74 4.70
N ASN A 45 16.20 15.35 3.45
CA ASN A 45 17.48 15.64 2.79
C ASN A 45 17.66 17.15 2.49
N SER A 46 18.54 17.83 3.23
CA SER A 46 18.89 19.24 2.96
C SER A 46 19.40 19.53 1.55
N TRP A 47 19.85 18.49 0.82
CA TRP A 47 20.19 18.58 -0.60
C TRP A 47 19.01 19.10 -1.43
N GLN A 48 19.20 20.26 -2.04
CA GLN A 48 18.23 20.99 -2.87
C GLN A 48 16.86 21.22 -2.18
N GLY A 49 16.88 21.63 -0.90
CA GLY A 49 15.64 21.98 -0.18
C GLY A 49 14.70 20.82 0.14
N GLY A 50 15.16 19.56 0.04
CA GLY A 50 14.34 18.37 0.25
C GLY A 50 13.80 17.76 -1.05
N GLY A 51 13.37 16.51 -0.99
CA GLY A 51 12.46 15.95 -2.01
C GLY A 51 11.02 16.15 -1.56
N LEU A 52 10.17 16.70 -2.42
CA LEU A 52 8.74 16.83 -2.11
C LEU A 52 8.11 15.44 -1.99
N ILE A 53 7.14 15.29 -1.07
CA ILE A 53 6.39 14.04 -0.87
C ILE A 53 4.88 14.24 -0.88
N ALA A 54 4.39 15.45 -0.58
CA ALA A 54 3.01 15.86 -0.81
C ALA A 54 2.98 17.35 -1.20
N VAL A 55 1.98 17.75 -1.99
CA VAL A 55 1.83 19.10 -2.55
C VAL A 55 0.37 19.52 -2.47
N SER A 56 0.10 20.72 -1.95
CA SER A 56 -1.21 21.37 -1.89
C SER A 56 -1.84 21.53 -3.29
N TYR A 57 -3.14 21.80 -3.36
CA TYR A 57 -3.79 22.05 -4.66
C TYR A 57 -3.49 23.47 -5.17
N GLU A 58 -3.17 24.37 -4.24
CA GLU A 58 -2.68 25.73 -4.43
C GLU A 58 -1.34 25.71 -5.17
N ALA A 59 -0.31 25.07 -4.61
CA ALA A 59 1.01 24.96 -5.24
C ALA A 59 0.97 24.19 -6.58
N ARG A 60 0.04 23.25 -6.75
CA ARG A 60 -0.16 22.56 -8.05
C ARG A 60 -0.63 23.49 -9.16
N LYS A 61 -1.37 24.58 -8.87
CA LYS A 61 -1.82 25.56 -9.89
C LYS A 61 -0.63 26.24 -10.57
N PHE A 62 0.43 26.52 -9.82
CA PHE A 62 1.71 27.04 -10.33
C PHE A 62 2.54 25.98 -11.08
N GLY A 63 2.15 24.70 -11.04
CA GLY A 63 2.84 23.61 -11.72
C GLY A 63 3.79 22.79 -10.83
N VAL A 64 3.80 23.03 -9.51
CA VAL A 64 4.63 22.28 -8.56
C VAL A 64 4.20 20.82 -8.49
N LYS A 65 5.16 19.90 -8.58
CA LYS A 65 4.95 18.44 -8.69
C LYS A 65 5.66 17.70 -7.57
N ARG A 66 5.07 16.59 -7.10
CA ARG A 66 5.64 15.73 -6.05
C ARG A 66 7.06 15.24 -6.35
N SER A 67 7.46 15.12 -7.61
CA SER A 67 8.81 14.69 -8.01
C SER A 67 9.90 15.77 -7.86
N MET A 68 9.53 17.02 -7.59
CA MET A 68 10.47 18.14 -7.53
C MET A 68 11.30 18.18 -6.24
N ARG A 69 12.37 18.98 -6.30
CA ARG A 69 13.13 19.51 -5.17
C ARG A 69 12.50 20.76 -4.56
N GLY A 70 12.85 21.07 -3.32
CA GLY A 70 12.41 22.29 -2.64
C GLY A 70 12.83 23.55 -3.40
N ASP A 71 14.06 23.56 -3.93
CA ASP A 71 14.60 24.68 -4.70
C ASP A 71 13.89 24.83 -6.05
N GLU A 72 13.60 23.71 -6.74
CA GLU A 72 12.82 23.68 -7.99
C GLU A 72 11.38 24.16 -7.76
N ALA A 73 10.76 23.77 -6.65
CA ALA A 73 9.43 24.25 -6.28
C ALA A 73 9.42 25.77 -6.03
N LYS A 74 10.44 26.30 -5.36
CA LYS A 74 10.60 27.75 -5.13
C LYS A 74 10.91 28.56 -6.38
N GLN A 75 11.53 27.97 -7.41
CA GLN A 75 11.71 28.63 -8.71
C GLN A 75 10.39 28.82 -9.46
N VAL A 76 9.40 27.95 -9.20
CA VAL A 76 8.11 27.92 -9.88
C VAL A 76 6.99 28.60 -9.06
N CYS A 77 7.12 28.62 -7.73
CA CYS A 77 6.20 29.21 -6.76
C CYS A 77 7.05 29.77 -5.60
N PRO A 78 7.58 31.00 -5.72
CA PRO A 78 8.50 31.60 -4.72
C PRO A 78 7.92 31.65 -3.30
N GLU A 79 6.62 31.84 -3.19
CA GLU A 79 5.82 31.90 -1.95
C GLU A 79 5.49 30.52 -1.34
N ILE A 80 6.03 29.42 -1.88
CA ILE A 80 5.71 28.07 -1.38
C ILE A 80 6.26 27.79 0.03
N HIS A 81 5.34 27.36 0.90
CA HIS A 81 5.64 26.92 2.26
C HIS A 81 6.14 25.46 2.23
N LEU A 82 7.46 25.27 2.45
CA LEU A 82 8.07 23.94 2.51
C LEU A 82 8.12 23.44 3.96
N VAL A 83 7.23 22.49 4.31
CA VAL A 83 7.18 21.91 5.66
C VAL A 83 8.04 20.64 5.72
N GLN A 84 9.05 20.64 6.58
CA GLN A 84 9.94 19.51 6.79
C GLN A 84 9.26 18.40 7.59
N VAL A 85 9.30 17.16 7.10
CA VAL A 85 8.88 15.97 7.85
C VAL A 85 9.67 15.85 9.17
N PRO A 86 9.02 15.58 10.33
CA PRO A 86 9.69 15.36 11.61
C PRO A 86 10.86 14.39 11.55
N VAL A 87 11.87 14.61 12.40
CA VAL A 87 13.13 13.85 12.35
C VAL A 87 13.41 13.21 13.70
N ALA A 88 13.46 11.88 13.72
CA ALA A 88 13.92 11.08 14.86
C ALA A 88 15.04 10.15 14.38
N ARG A 89 16.01 9.82 15.26
CA ARG A 89 17.08 8.84 14.95
C ARG A 89 17.80 9.12 13.62
N GLY A 90 18.02 10.41 13.32
CA GLY A 90 18.65 10.88 12.07
C GLY A 90 17.90 10.52 10.77
N LYS A 91 16.61 10.17 10.82
CA LYS A 91 15.76 9.85 9.66
C LYS A 91 14.39 10.51 9.78
N ALA A 92 13.63 10.51 8.69
CA ALA A 92 12.24 10.95 8.70
C ALA A 92 11.41 10.04 9.62
N ASP A 93 10.71 10.62 10.59
CA ASP A 93 9.59 9.98 11.27
C ASP A 93 8.28 10.28 10.52
N LEU A 94 7.38 9.31 10.49
CA LEU A 94 6.08 9.39 9.83
C LEU A 94 4.92 9.09 10.79
N ASN A 95 5.17 8.96 12.09
CA ASN A 95 4.14 8.58 13.06
C ASN A 95 2.93 9.51 13.07
N SER A 96 3.11 10.84 13.00
CA SER A 96 1.96 11.77 12.93
C SER A 96 1.04 11.54 11.72
N TYR A 97 1.58 11.22 10.54
CA TYR A 97 0.77 10.85 9.36
C TYR A 97 0.13 9.46 9.49
N ARG A 98 0.80 8.51 10.17
CA ARG A 98 0.26 7.16 10.42
C ARG A 98 -0.96 7.22 11.33
N ASN A 99 -0.87 8.01 12.40
CA ASN A 99 -1.95 8.23 13.37
C ASN A 99 -3.13 8.93 12.69
N ALA A 100 -2.89 10.04 11.99
CA ALA A 100 -3.89 10.74 11.18
C ALA A 100 -4.61 9.81 10.18
N GLY A 101 -3.88 8.90 9.54
CA GLY A 101 -4.47 7.92 8.62
C GLY A 101 -5.26 6.80 9.33
N SER A 102 -5.01 6.56 10.61
CA SER A 102 -5.78 5.62 11.44
C SER A 102 -7.04 6.27 12.01
N GLU A 103 -7.02 7.56 12.34
CA GLU A 103 -8.22 8.35 12.69
C GLU A 103 -9.28 8.24 11.57
N VAL A 104 -8.88 8.54 10.33
CA VAL A 104 -9.72 8.41 9.13
C VAL A 104 -10.28 6.99 8.95
N VAL A 105 -9.43 5.96 9.09
CA VAL A 105 -9.85 4.55 8.92
C VAL A 105 -10.88 4.15 9.99
N THR A 106 -10.76 4.64 11.22
CA THR A 106 -11.75 4.42 12.28
C THR A 106 -13.12 4.95 11.85
N ILE A 107 -13.20 6.19 11.35
CA ILE A 107 -14.45 6.80 10.88
C ILE A 107 -15.04 6.02 9.70
N LEU A 108 -14.24 5.78 8.64
CA LEU A 108 -14.70 5.09 7.43
C LEU A 108 -15.16 3.65 7.66
N SER A 109 -14.61 2.98 8.69
CA SER A 109 -15.00 1.60 9.04
C SER A 109 -16.42 1.46 9.62
N ARG A 110 -17.07 2.56 10.05
CA ARG A 110 -18.40 2.53 10.70
C ARG A 110 -19.57 2.12 9.81
N ARG A 111 -19.43 2.22 8.48
CA ARG A 111 -20.54 2.05 7.51
C ARG A 111 -20.38 0.86 6.55
N GLY A 112 -19.31 0.06 6.65
CA GLY A 112 -19.13 -1.12 5.78
C GLY A 112 -17.77 -1.82 5.91
N ARG A 113 -17.60 -2.94 5.20
CA ARG A 113 -16.33 -3.72 5.21
C ARG A 113 -15.21 -2.84 4.63
N CYS A 114 -14.15 -2.64 5.41
CA CYS A 114 -13.11 -1.66 5.11
C CYS A 114 -11.73 -2.31 4.84
N GLU A 115 -11.12 -1.97 3.70
CA GLU A 115 -9.73 -2.32 3.35
C GLU A 115 -8.86 -1.06 3.28
N ARG A 116 -8.00 -0.86 4.28
CA ARG A 116 -6.94 0.15 4.24
C ARG A 116 -5.93 -0.23 3.14
N ALA A 117 -5.88 0.56 2.06
CA ALA A 117 -5.05 0.30 0.88
C ALA A 117 -3.65 0.94 0.99
N SER A 118 -3.54 2.10 1.63
CA SER A 118 -2.27 2.80 1.90
C SER A 118 -2.29 3.47 3.30
N ILE A 119 -1.54 4.54 3.48
CA ILE A 119 -1.66 5.41 4.67
C ILE A 119 -2.89 6.33 4.58
N ASP A 120 -3.32 6.65 3.35
CA ASP A 120 -4.24 7.71 2.90
C ASP A 120 -5.35 7.24 1.94
N GLU A 121 -5.40 5.95 1.60
CA GLU A 121 -6.35 5.34 0.68
C GLU A 121 -7.10 4.18 1.36
N VAL A 122 -8.42 4.13 1.18
CA VAL A 122 -9.33 3.12 1.78
C VAL A 122 -10.35 2.65 0.74
N TYR A 123 -10.55 1.34 0.61
CA TYR A 123 -11.72 0.79 -0.05
C TYR A 123 -12.81 0.43 0.97
N LEU A 124 -14.07 0.71 0.63
CA LEU A 124 -15.24 0.27 1.39
C LEU A 124 -16.13 -0.60 0.51
N ASP A 125 -16.62 -1.71 1.04
CA ASP A 125 -17.78 -2.41 0.50
C ASP A 125 -19.01 -1.98 1.31
N LEU A 126 -19.87 -1.22 0.64
CA LEU A 126 -21.07 -0.61 1.19
C LEU A 126 -22.34 -1.36 0.74
N THR A 127 -22.21 -2.53 0.09
CA THR A 127 -23.35 -3.23 -0.53
C THR A 127 -24.50 -3.43 0.45
N ILE A 128 -24.22 -3.96 1.65
CA ILE A 128 -25.22 -4.19 2.70
C ILE A 128 -25.89 -2.87 3.15
N ALA A 129 -25.10 -1.79 3.33
CA ALA A 129 -25.62 -0.50 3.77
C ALA A 129 -26.46 0.19 2.69
N ALA A 130 -26.08 0.04 1.42
CA ALA A 130 -26.84 0.53 0.28
C ALA A 130 -28.14 -0.27 0.04
N GLU A 131 -28.12 -1.59 0.28
CA GLU A 131 -29.30 -2.45 0.22
C GLU A 131 -30.28 -2.16 1.36
N ALA A 132 -29.80 -1.94 2.60
CA ALA A 132 -30.63 -1.50 3.71
C ALA A 132 -31.24 -0.11 3.45
N MET A 133 -30.44 0.87 3.01
CA MET A 133 -30.95 2.19 2.62
C MET A 133 -32.02 2.09 1.51
N LEU A 134 -31.80 1.25 0.49
CA LEU A 134 -32.77 1.05 -0.60
C LEU A 134 -34.07 0.37 -0.15
N ALA A 135 -34.05 -0.41 0.94
CA ALA A 135 -35.24 -1.04 1.50
C ALA A 135 -36.01 -0.13 2.45
N ASP A 136 -35.29 0.53 3.38
CA ASP A 136 -35.89 1.27 4.49
C ASP A 136 -36.20 2.74 4.14
N ASN A 137 -35.30 3.41 3.40
CA ASN A 137 -35.33 4.85 3.12
C ASN A 137 -34.76 5.14 1.71
N PRO A 138 -35.43 4.68 0.64
CA PRO A 138 -34.89 4.77 -0.72
C PRO A 138 -34.70 6.23 -1.18
N PRO A 139 -33.69 6.55 -2.02
CA PRO A 139 -33.37 7.92 -2.42
C PRO A 139 -34.54 8.72 -3.03
N GLU A 140 -35.44 8.05 -3.76
CA GLU A 140 -36.66 8.63 -4.34
C GLU A 140 -37.72 9.09 -3.31
N CYS A 141 -37.61 8.68 -2.04
CA CYS A 141 -38.51 9.05 -0.95
C CYS A 141 -37.90 10.07 0.03
N LEU A 142 -36.65 10.52 -0.18
CA LEU A 142 -35.99 11.46 0.72
C LEU A 142 -36.43 12.91 0.43
N GLU A 143 -37.06 13.56 1.41
CA GLU A 143 -37.50 14.97 1.31
C GLU A 143 -36.36 15.94 0.99
N THR A 144 -35.15 15.64 1.48
CA THR A 144 -33.94 16.43 1.21
C THR A 144 -32.75 15.52 0.91
N ILE A 145 -31.97 15.92 -0.10
CA ILE A 145 -30.68 15.30 -0.44
C ILE A 145 -29.57 16.28 -0.05
N SER A 146 -28.60 15.78 0.73
CA SER A 146 -27.44 16.56 1.23
C SER A 146 -26.76 17.37 0.12
N GLU A 147 -26.43 18.63 0.43
CA GLU A 147 -25.69 19.49 -0.50
C GLU A 147 -24.28 18.97 -0.82
N GLU A 148 -23.71 18.06 -0.02
CA GLU A 148 -22.47 17.36 -0.40
C GLU A 148 -22.70 16.23 -1.41
N ALA A 149 -23.89 15.59 -1.38
CA ALA A 149 -24.24 14.55 -2.34
C ALA A 149 -24.58 15.12 -3.73
N VAL A 150 -25.26 16.27 -3.84
CA VAL A 150 -25.57 16.88 -5.16
C VAL A 150 -24.38 17.55 -5.85
N LYS A 151 -23.21 17.63 -5.18
CA LYS A 151 -21.91 17.96 -5.82
C LYS A 151 -21.29 16.76 -6.55
N SER A 152 -21.88 15.55 -6.42
CA SER A 152 -21.34 14.33 -7.02
C SER A 152 -21.21 14.43 -8.55
N HIS A 153 -20.08 14.01 -9.08
CA HIS A 153 -19.85 13.95 -10.51
C HIS A 153 -20.32 12.58 -11.05
N VAL A 154 -21.44 12.54 -11.75
CA VAL A 154 -21.99 11.29 -12.32
C VAL A 154 -21.48 11.11 -13.75
N LEU A 155 -20.70 10.07 -14.01
CA LEU A 155 -20.18 9.84 -15.36
C LEU A 155 -21.30 9.46 -16.34
N GLY A 156 -21.29 10.09 -17.51
CA GLY A 156 -22.32 9.91 -18.54
C GLY A 156 -23.57 10.78 -18.36
N LEU A 157 -23.70 11.53 -17.25
CA LEU A 157 -24.74 12.55 -17.08
C LEU A 157 -24.33 13.85 -17.80
N GLU A 158 -25.27 14.47 -18.51
CA GLU A 158 -24.99 15.72 -19.23
C GLU A 158 -24.97 16.94 -18.30
N VAL A 159 -23.99 17.82 -18.52
CA VAL A 159 -23.83 19.07 -17.76
C VAL A 159 -24.77 20.12 -18.34
N GLY A 160 -26.03 20.07 -17.92
CA GLY A 160 -27.05 21.07 -18.25
C GLY A 160 -26.87 22.37 -17.48
N THR A 161 -27.84 23.29 -17.63
CA THR A 161 -27.81 24.62 -17.00
C THR A 161 -27.83 24.60 -15.47
N ASN A 162 -28.30 23.53 -14.82
CA ASN A 162 -28.22 23.34 -13.38
C ASN A 162 -27.63 21.94 -13.04
N PRO A 163 -26.29 21.82 -12.93
CA PRO A 163 -25.64 20.54 -12.69
C PRO A 163 -26.02 19.86 -11.37
N ARG A 164 -26.27 20.62 -10.30
CA ARG A 164 -26.69 20.03 -9.00
C ARG A 164 -28.07 19.39 -9.09
N GLU A 165 -28.99 20.02 -9.83
CA GLU A 165 -30.35 19.49 -9.98
C GLU A 165 -30.38 18.28 -10.94
N ASN A 166 -29.56 18.28 -11.99
CA ASN A 166 -29.33 17.08 -12.80
C ASN A 166 -28.84 15.90 -11.94
N VAL A 167 -27.93 16.15 -10.98
CA VAL A 167 -27.41 15.12 -10.06
C VAL A 167 -28.47 14.71 -9.03
N ARG A 168 -29.24 15.65 -8.46
CA ARG A 168 -30.38 15.37 -7.57
C ARG A 168 -31.37 14.43 -8.26
N HIS A 169 -31.86 14.80 -9.44
CA HIS A 169 -32.76 13.99 -10.25
C HIS A 169 -32.16 12.62 -10.65
N TRP A 170 -30.84 12.52 -10.88
CA TRP A 170 -30.20 11.23 -11.12
C TRP A 170 -30.19 10.33 -9.87
N LEU A 171 -29.95 10.91 -8.68
CA LEU A 171 -29.92 10.18 -7.41
C LEU A 171 -31.31 9.70 -6.98
N THR A 172 -32.37 10.48 -7.23
CA THR A 172 -33.74 10.22 -6.76
C THR A 172 -34.64 9.55 -7.81
N ARG A 173 -34.06 8.93 -8.86
CA ARG A 173 -34.81 8.49 -10.05
C ARG A 173 -35.50 7.13 -9.83
N SER A 174 -36.82 7.15 -9.73
CA SER A 174 -37.65 5.96 -9.44
C SER A 174 -37.65 4.89 -10.54
N ASP A 175 -37.39 5.26 -11.80
CA ASP A 175 -37.29 4.34 -12.94
C ASP A 175 -35.93 3.61 -13.06
N ALA A 176 -34.96 3.94 -12.19
CA ALA A 176 -33.58 3.51 -12.35
C ALA A 176 -33.39 2.01 -12.08
N SER A 177 -32.38 1.42 -12.71
CA SER A 177 -32.04 0.01 -12.49
C SER A 177 -31.61 -0.24 -11.04
N ARG A 178 -31.77 -1.47 -10.52
CA ARG A 178 -31.28 -1.82 -9.16
C ARG A 178 -29.80 -1.47 -8.97
N ARG A 179 -28.98 -1.56 -10.04
CA ARG A 179 -27.57 -1.15 -10.04
C ARG A 179 -27.40 0.34 -9.77
N ASP A 180 -28.12 1.18 -10.51
CA ASP A 180 -28.03 2.63 -10.38
C ASP A 180 -28.64 3.12 -9.05
N LYS A 181 -29.74 2.52 -8.58
CA LYS A 181 -30.31 2.85 -7.26
C LYS A 181 -29.36 2.51 -6.11
N LEU A 182 -28.74 1.33 -6.13
CA LEU A 182 -27.71 0.96 -5.15
C LEU A 182 -26.47 1.87 -5.24
N LEU A 183 -26.10 2.31 -6.45
CA LEU A 183 -25.02 3.27 -6.65
C LEU A 183 -25.37 4.67 -6.11
N ALA A 184 -26.63 5.09 -6.22
CA ALA A 184 -27.15 6.33 -5.62
C ALA A 184 -27.12 6.26 -4.08
N CYS A 185 -27.63 5.18 -3.47
CA CYS A 185 -27.50 4.95 -2.02
C CYS A 185 -26.03 5.01 -1.57
N GLY A 186 -25.14 4.34 -2.33
CA GLY A 186 -23.69 4.40 -2.09
C GLY A 186 -23.11 5.82 -2.12
N ALA A 187 -23.58 6.68 -3.02
CA ALA A 187 -23.15 8.07 -3.10
C ALA A 187 -23.68 8.93 -1.93
N LEU A 188 -24.89 8.67 -1.43
CA LEU A 188 -25.39 9.33 -0.21
C LEU A 188 -24.55 8.95 1.01
N ILE A 189 -24.30 7.65 1.21
CA ILE A 189 -23.47 7.12 2.32
C ILE A 189 -22.04 7.66 2.24
N VAL A 190 -21.45 7.75 1.05
CA VAL A 190 -20.09 8.30 0.87
C VAL A 190 -20.05 9.81 1.09
N ALA A 191 -21.11 10.56 0.75
CA ALA A 191 -21.18 11.99 1.06
C ALA A 191 -21.23 12.23 2.58
N GLU A 192 -22.04 11.45 3.31
CA GLU A 192 -22.10 11.47 4.78
C GLU A 192 -20.74 11.16 5.41
N LEU A 193 -20.10 10.06 5.00
CA LEU A 193 -18.77 9.67 5.48
C LEU A 193 -17.69 10.72 5.22
N ARG A 194 -17.75 11.40 4.07
CA ARG A 194 -16.80 12.48 3.73
C ARG A 194 -17.01 13.72 4.59
N LEU A 195 -18.23 14.02 5.02
CA LEU A 195 -18.52 15.07 5.99
C LEU A 195 -18.02 14.69 7.39
N GLN A 196 -18.28 13.47 7.86
CA GLN A 196 -17.77 12.98 9.16
C GLN A 196 -16.24 13.00 9.24
N VAL A 197 -15.54 12.59 8.17
CA VAL A 197 -14.07 12.69 8.12
C VAL A 197 -13.61 14.16 8.18
N LEU A 198 -14.29 15.09 7.50
CA LEU A 198 -13.95 16.50 7.56
C LEU A 198 -14.21 17.11 8.96
N GLU A 199 -15.33 16.76 9.59
CA GLU A 199 -15.74 17.24 10.91
C GLU A 199 -14.83 16.73 12.04
N GLU A 200 -14.57 15.42 12.09
CA GLU A 200 -13.80 14.80 13.18
C GLU A 200 -12.28 14.93 13.02
N THR A 201 -11.76 15.18 11.80
CA THR A 201 -10.31 15.18 11.56
C THR A 201 -9.75 16.46 10.92
N GLU A 202 -10.60 17.40 10.52
CA GLU A 202 -10.29 18.56 9.67
C GLU A 202 -9.73 18.23 8.28
N PHE A 203 -9.79 16.97 7.84
CA PHE A 203 -9.23 16.55 6.55
C PHE A 203 -10.30 16.40 5.46
N THR A 204 -10.12 17.09 4.34
CA THR A 204 -10.89 16.84 3.12
C THR A 204 -10.43 15.55 2.42
N CYS A 205 -11.37 14.87 1.77
CA CYS A 205 -11.07 13.72 0.92
C CYS A 205 -12.01 13.64 -0.28
N SER A 206 -11.51 12.98 -1.33
CA SER A 206 -12.29 12.67 -2.53
C SER A 206 -12.60 11.19 -2.61
N ALA A 207 -13.69 10.84 -3.28
CA ALA A 207 -14.12 9.45 -3.41
C ALA A 207 -14.55 9.06 -4.82
N GLY A 208 -14.48 7.76 -5.10
CA GLY A 208 -15.04 7.15 -6.31
C GLY A 208 -15.95 6.00 -5.92
N ILE A 209 -17.16 5.96 -6.47
CA ILE A 209 -18.17 4.94 -6.18
C ILE A 209 -18.49 4.18 -7.47
N ALA A 210 -18.37 2.85 -7.45
CA ALA A 210 -18.61 1.97 -8.59
C ALA A 210 -18.93 0.54 -8.13
N HIS A 211 -19.16 -0.39 -9.06
CA HIS A 211 -19.44 -1.79 -8.72
C HIS A 211 -18.18 -2.64 -8.42
N ASN A 212 -16.97 -2.09 -8.57
CA ASN A 212 -15.73 -2.77 -8.20
C ASN A 212 -14.55 -1.82 -7.88
N LYS A 213 -13.52 -2.38 -7.22
CA LYS A 213 -12.31 -1.67 -6.73
C LYS A 213 -11.44 -1.05 -7.81
N MET A 214 -11.58 -1.49 -9.06
CA MET A 214 -10.84 -0.92 -10.19
C MET A 214 -11.47 0.41 -10.60
N LEU A 215 -12.77 0.39 -10.94
CA LEU A 215 -13.52 1.57 -11.35
C LEU A 215 -13.61 2.62 -10.23
N ALA A 216 -13.83 2.20 -8.98
CA ALA A 216 -13.86 3.09 -7.83
C ALA A 216 -12.54 3.88 -7.64
N LYS A 217 -11.38 3.23 -7.82
CA LYS A 217 -10.06 3.89 -7.70
C LYS A 217 -9.77 4.84 -8.86
N LEU A 218 -10.28 4.56 -10.06
CA LEU A 218 -10.17 5.50 -11.18
C LEU A 218 -10.99 6.76 -10.86
N ALA A 219 -12.25 6.58 -10.50
CA ALA A 219 -13.20 7.66 -10.21
C ALA A 219 -12.74 8.58 -9.07
N SER A 220 -12.15 8.04 -7.98
CA SER A 220 -11.64 8.86 -6.87
C SER A 220 -10.49 9.80 -7.24
N GLY A 221 -9.86 9.59 -8.41
CA GLY A 221 -8.80 10.43 -8.95
C GLY A 221 -9.25 11.48 -9.97
N MET A 222 -10.51 11.45 -10.42
CA MET A 222 -10.96 12.25 -11.58
C MET A 222 -11.19 13.73 -11.22
N ASN A 223 -11.91 14.00 -10.12
CA ASN A 223 -12.42 15.34 -9.80
C ASN A 223 -11.84 15.93 -8.49
N LYS A 224 -10.67 15.47 -8.04
CA LYS A 224 -10.03 15.95 -6.79
C LYS A 224 -9.70 17.46 -6.88
N PRO A 225 -9.78 18.24 -5.77
CA PRO A 225 -9.99 17.83 -4.38
C PRO A 225 -11.44 17.92 -3.90
N ALA A 226 -11.72 17.25 -2.77
CA ALA A 226 -12.96 17.35 -2.02
C ALA A 226 -14.24 17.12 -2.86
N GLN A 227 -14.20 16.18 -3.82
CA GLN A 227 -15.35 15.77 -4.63
C GLN A 227 -15.54 14.26 -4.61
N GLN A 228 -16.72 13.79 -5.04
CA GLN A 228 -16.96 12.37 -5.29
C GLN A 228 -17.47 12.11 -6.70
N THR A 229 -17.12 10.96 -7.27
CA THR A 229 -17.41 10.60 -8.66
C THR A 229 -18.07 9.21 -8.73
N LEU A 230 -19.21 9.10 -9.40
CA LEU A 230 -19.94 7.85 -9.60
C LEU A 230 -19.63 7.26 -10.98
N VAL A 231 -19.54 5.93 -11.09
CA VAL A 231 -19.41 5.21 -12.37
C VAL A 231 -20.65 4.34 -12.63
N PRO A 232 -21.74 4.89 -13.21
CA PRO A 232 -22.87 4.09 -13.68
C PRO A 232 -22.43 3.07 -14.73
N PHE A 233 -23.10 1.92 -14.81
CA PHE A 233 -22.70 0.83 -15.71
C PHE A 233 -22.62 1.27 -17.19
N SER A 234 -23.57 2.12 -17.62
CA SER A 234 -23.62 2.70 -18.97
C SER A 234 -22.41 3.59 -19.32
N SER A 235 -21.71 4.14 -18.32
CA SER A 235 -20.55 5.01 -18.53
C SER A 235 -19.23 4.26 -18.77
N ILE A 236 -19.16 2.97 -18.39
CA ILE A 236 -17.91 2.21 -18.31
C ILE A 236 -17.19 2.12 -19.66
N SER A 237 -17.92 1.84 -20.74
CA SER A 237 -17.34 1.70 -22.08
C SER A 237 -16.60 2.98 -22.50
N LYS A 238 -17.29 4.12 -22.51
CA LYS A 238 -16.77 5.45 -22.86
C LYS A 238 -15.66 5.93 -21.92
N LEU A 239 -15.71 5.55 -20.64
CA LEU A 239 -14.66 5.83 -19.65
C LEU A 239 -13.36 5.09 -19.98
N LEU A 240 -13.43 3.82 -20.35
CA LEU A 240 -12.24 2.98 -20.60
C LEU A 240 -11.69 3.15 -22.02
N GLU A 241 -12.55 3.37 -23.01
CA GLU A 241 -12.20 3.60 -24.42
C GLU A 241 -11.03 4.58 -24.60
N THR A 242 -11.08 5.73 -23.91
CA THR A 242 -10.08 6.81 -24.06
C THR A 242 -9.00 6.81 -22.97
N LEU A 243 -9.10 5.93 -21.97
CA LEU A 243 -8.22 5.95 -20.80
C LEU A 243 -6.82 5.41 -21.14
N PRO A 244 -5.72 6.19 -20.99
CA PRO A 244 -4.39 5.70 -21.34
C PRO A 244 -3.98 4.50 -20.48
N ILE A 245 -3.45 3.43 -21.09
CA ILE A 245 -3.20 2.13 -20.44
C ILE A 245 -2.35 2.24 -19.16
N LYS A 246 -1.40 3.18 -19.12
CA LYS A 246 -0.52 3.45 -17.97
C LYS A 246 -1.19 4.18 -16.80
N LYS A 247 -2.43 4.67 -16.96
CA LYS A 247 -3.26 5.20 -15.86
C LYS A 247 -3.97 4.10 -15.07
N MET A 248 -4.12 2.90 -15.63
CA MET A 248 -4.76 1.78 -14.92
C MET A 248 -3.89 1.28 -13.77
N LYS A 249 -4.58 0.91 -12.67
CA LYS A 249 -4.01 0.17 -11.54
C LYS A 249 -3.23 -1.03 -12.08
N GLN A 250 -2.02 -1.26 -11.56
CA GLN A 250 -1.08 -2.32 -11.98
C GLN A 250 -0.45 -2.19 -13.39
N LEU A 251 -0.91 -1.29 -14.28
CA LEU A 251 -0.36 -1.15 -15.64
C LEU A 251 0.61 0.02 -15.86
N GLY A 252 0.70 0.99 -14.94
CA GLY A 252 1.70 2.08 -15.00
C GLY A 252 3.19 1.68 -14.98
N GLY A 253 3.53 0.39 -15.04
CA GLY A 253 4.89 -0.16 -14.97
C GLY A 253 5.34 -0.91 -16.24
N LYS A 254 6.11 -1.99 -16.04
CA LYS A 254 6.65 -2.81 -17.14
C LYS A 254 5.56 -3.44 -18.02
N LEU A 255 4.46 -3.94 -17.42
CA LEU A 255 3.40 -4.63 -18.16
C LEU A 255 2.68 -3.69 -19.14
N GLY A 256 2.26 -2.49 -18.72
CA GLY A 256 1.70 -1.49 -19.64
C GLY A 256 2.70 -0.87 -20.62
N THR A 257 4.01 -1.01 -20.37
CA THR A 257 5.04 -0.64 -21.35
C THR A 257 5.21 -1.73 -22.41
N SER A 258 5.14 -3.00 -22.02
CA SER A 258 5.08 -4.14 -22.94
C SER A 258 3.81 -4.10 -23.80
N LEU A 259 2.63 -3.84 -23.22
CA LEU A 259 1.39 -3.66 -23.99
C LEU A 259 1.51 -2.58 -25.09
N GLN A 260 2.17 -1.46 -24.80
CA GLN A 260 2.42 -0.41 -25.79
C GLN A 260 3.42 -0.81 -26.89
N ILE A 261 4.48 -1.55 -26.55
CA ILE A 261 5.56 -1.88 -27.49
C ILE A 261 5.21 -3.13 -28.32
N ASP A 262 4.70 -4.16 -27.67
CA ASP A 262 4.55 -5.51 -28.23
C ASP A 262 3.18 -5.73 -28.91
N LEU A 263 2.16 -4.96 -28.50
CA LEU A 263 0.79 -5.04 -29.03
C LEU A 263 0.21 -3.69 -29.51
N GLY A 264 0.95 -2.57 -29.39
CA GLY A 264 0.47 -1.24 -29.79
C GLY A 264 -0.65 -0.64 -28.91
N VAL A 265 -0.95 -1.25 -27.77
CA VAL A 265 -2.06 -0.86 -26.86
C VAL A 265 -1.69 0.40 -26.09
N ASN A 266 -2.30 1.53 -26.44
CA ASN A 266 -2.10 2.85 -25.85
C ASN A 266 -3.22 3.24 -24.88
N THR A 267 -4.47 2.89 -25.18
CA THR A 267 -5.64 3.04 -24.31
C THR A 267 -6.03 1.72 -23.65
N VAL A 268 -7.05 1.74 -22.77
CA VAL A 268 -7.73 0.52 -22.30
C VAL A 268 -8.73 0.01 -23.34
N GLY A 269 -9.32 0.89 -24.16
CA GLY A 269 -10.16 0.51 -25.30
C GLY A 269 -9.44 -0.38 -26.31
N ASP A 270 -8.15 -0.11 -26.59
CA ASP A 270 -7.33 -0.88 -27.54
C ASP A 270 -7.20 -2.36 -27.14
N LEU A 271 -7.43 -2.74 -25.87
CA LEU A 271 -7.46 -4.15 -25.45
C LEU A 271 -8.69 -4.91 -25.98
N LEU A 272 -9.76 -4.22 -26.39
CA LEU A 272 -11.00 -4.85 -26.86
C LEU A 272 -10.84 -5.52 -28.23
N GLN A 273 -9.83 -5.12 -29.02
CA GLN A 273 -9.53 -5.73 -30.34
C GLN A 273 -8.86 -7.12 -30.22
N PHE A 274 -8.46 -7.54 -29.01
CA PHE A 274 -7.83 -8.83 -28.77
C PHE A 274 -8.81 -9.82 -28.12
N SER A 275 -8.74 -11.08 -28.57
CA SER A 275 -9.44 -12.19 -27.91
C SER A 275 -8.78 -12.51 -26.55
N GLU A 276 -9.47 -13.27 -25.70
CA GLU A 276 -8.90 -13.64 -24.39
C GLU A 276 -7.67 -14.53 -24.59
N GLU A 277 -7.78 -15.52 -25.47
CA GLU A 277 -6.72 -16.48 -25.83
C GLU A 277 -5.46 -15.75 -26.34
N LYS A 278 -5.62 -14.67 -27.13
CA LYS A 278 -4.49 -13.90 -27.65
C LYS A 278 -3.75 -13.15 -26.54
N LEU A 279 -4.46 -12.62 -25.56
CA LEU A 279 -3.86 -11.99 -24.38
C LEU A 279 -3.26 -13.04 -23.43
N GLN A 280 -3.83 -14.24 -23.36
CA GLN A 280 -3.29 -15.38 -22.60
C GLN A 280 -2.00 -15.95 -23.22
N GLU A 281 -1.89 -15.99 -24.56
CA GLU A 281 -0.69 -16.40 -25.28
C GLU A 281 0.51 -15.49 -24.93
N TYR A 282 0.31 -14.17 -24.94
CA TYR A 282 1.38 -13.19 -24.72
C TYR A 282 1.75 -13.01 -23.24
N TYR A 283 0.78 -13.06 -22.33
CA TYR A 283 0.98 -12.70 -20.91
C TYR A 283 0.73 -13.83 -19.91
N GLY A 284 0.43 -15.03 -20.40
CA GLY A 284 0.04 -16.20 -19.62
C GLY A 284 -1.40 -16.11 -19.12
N LEU A 285 -2.08 -17.26 -19.06
CA LEU A 285 -3.50 -17.46 -18.68
C LEU A 285 -4.05 -16.39 -17.73
N ASN A 286 -3.53 -16.36 -16.49
CA ASN A 286 -4.00 -15.47 -15.42
C ASN A 286 -3.93 -13.98 -15.75
N THR A 287 -2.90 -13.53 -16.47
CA THR A 287 -2.73 -12.13 -16.85
C THR A 287 -3.59 -11.79 -18.07
N GLY A 288 -3.68 -12.70 -19.05
CA GLY A 288 -4.48 -12.51 -20.26
C GLY A 288 -5.96 -12.34 -19.96
N SER A 289 -6.53 -13.29 -19.19
CA SER A 289 -7.89 -13.19 -18.65
C SER A 289 -8.11 -11.89 -17.85
N TRP A 290 -7.11 -11.47 -17.07
CA TRP A 290 -7.23 -10.23 -16.28
C TRP A 290 -7.27 -8.98 -17.16
N LEU A 291 -6.44 -8.91 -18.22
CA LEU A 291 -6.46 -7.82 -19.20
C LEU A 291 -7.78 -7.76 -19.96
N TRP A 292 -8.27 -8.92 -20.42
CA TRP A 292 -9.51 -9.03 -21.18
C TRP A 292 -10.75 -8.57 -20.36
N ASN A 293 -10.80 -8.93 -19.08
CA ASN A 293 -11.84 -8.46 -18.15
C ASN A 293 -11.66 -6.97 -17.80
N THR A 294 -10.42 -6.52 -17.58
CA THR A 294 -10.06 -5.11 -17.30
C THR A 294 -10.55 -4.18 -18.40
N ALA A 295 -10.38 -4.57 -19.67
CA ALA A 295 -10.87 -3.82 -20.84
C ALA A 295 -12.39 -3.58 -20.83
N ARG A 296 -13.14 -4.49 -20.19
CA ARG A 296 -14.61 -4.50 -20.11
C ARG A 296 -15.13 -3.92 -18.79
N GLY A 297 -14.24 -3.41 -17.93
CA GLY A 297 -14.56 -2.87 -16.61
C GLY A 297 -14.82 -3.90 -15.52
N ILE A 298 -14.72 -5.20 -15.83
CA ILE A 298 -15.09 -6.33 -14.96
C ILE A 298 -13.97 -6.59 -13.94
N SER A 299 -14.29 -6.68 -12.65
CA SER A 299 -13.27 -7.00 -11.63
C SER A 299 -13.83 -7.62 -10.34
N GLY A 300 -13.70 -8.95 -10.22
CA GLY A 300 -13.99 -9.69 -8.98
C GLY A 300 -12.99 -9.48 -7.83
N GLU A 301 -12.27 -8.34 -7.75
CA GLU A 301 -11.48 -8.01 -6.56
C GLU A 301 -12.43 -7.59 -5.41
N GLU A 302 -12.48 -8.39 -4.35
CA GLU A 302 -13.21 -8.07 -3.11
C GLU A 302 -12.47 -7.03 -2.25
N VAL A 303 -13.22 -6.31 -1.41
CA VAL A 303 -12.69 -5.49 -0.32
C VAL A 303 -12.39 -6.40 0.86
N LYS A 304 -11.10 -6.54 1.20
CA LYS A 304 -10.65 -7.40 2.30
C LYS A 304 -10.70 -6.64 3.60
N GLU A 305 -11.41 -7.16 4.58
CA GLU A 305 -11.46 -6.56 5.91
C GLU A 305 -10.05 -6.48 6.53
N ARG A 306 -9.49 -5.27 6.53
CA ARG A 306 -8.10 -4.98 6.91
C ARG A 306 -7.97 -3.50 7.27
N LEU A 307 -8.20 -3.18 8.53
CA LEU A 307 -7.98 -1.82 9.07
C LEU A 307 -6.49 -1.56 9.35
N LEU A 308 -5.74 -2.61 9.67
CA LEU A 308 -4.36 -2.56 10.18
C LEU A 308 -3.31 -3.01 9.14
N PRO A 309 -2.06 -2.54 9.22
CA PRO A 309 -0.99 -2.98 8.33
C PRO A 309 -0.56 -4.43 8.61
N ASN A 310 -0.13 -5.15 7.56
CA ASN A 310 0.34 -6.54 7.63
C ASN A 310 1.83 -6.67 8.04
N SER A 311 2.55 -5.55 8.12
CA SER A 311 3.96 -5.50 8.53
C SER A 311 4.31 -4.12 9.09
N HIS A 312 5.32 -4.09 9.96
CA HIS A 312 6.03 -2.88 10.36
C HIS A 312 7.44 -2.89 9.79
N GLY A 313 8.07 -1.72 9.71
CA GLY A 313 9.42 -1.64 9.17
C GLY A 313 9.97 -0.22 9.17
N SER A 314 11.26 -0.12 9.44
CA SER A 314 12.02 1.13 9.35
C SER A 314 13.13 0.98 8.33
N GLY A 315 13.45 2.06 7.61
CA GLY A 315 14.50 2.08 6.61
C GLY A 315 15.02 3.46 6.29
N LYS A 316 16.18 3.51 5.64
CA LYS A 316 16.88 4.73 5.24
C LYS A 316 17.71 4.52 3.97
N THR A 317 17.75 5.55 3.14
CA THR A 317 18.57 5.61 1.92
C THR A 317 19.82 6.46 2.15
N PHE A 318 20.94 6.03 1.59
CA PHE A 318 22.29 6.57 1.75
C PHE A 318 22.90 6.90 0.37
N PRO A 319 22.41 7.93 -0.33
CA PRO A 319 22.77 8.17 -1.72
C PRO A 319 24.19 8.76 -1.87
N GLY A 320 24.88 8.33 -2.93
CA GLY A 320 26.16 8.89 -3.35
C GLY A 320 27.26 8.75 -2.29
N PRO A 321 28.04 9.81 -1.99
CA PRO A 321 29.13 9.76 -1.00
C PRO A 321 28.72 9.29 0.40
N ARG A 322 27.43 9.35 0.76
CA ARG A 322 26.89 8.96 2.07
C ARG A 322 26.66 7.45 2.24
N ALA A 323 26.90 6.65 1.20
CA ALA A 323 26.79 5.18 1.27
C ALA A 323 27.66 4.61 2.41
N LEU A 324 27.12 3.65 3.15
CA LEU A 324 27.79 3.03 4.30
C LEU A 324 28.85 2.03 3.81
N LYS A 325 30.11 2.17 4.26
CA LYS A 325 31.28 1.44 3.72
C LYS A 325 32.00 0.55 4.74
N THR A 326 31.56 0.56 6.01
CA THR A 326 32.12 -0.26 7.09
C THR A 326 31.00 -0.95 7.85
N VAL A 327 31.27 -2.13 8.42
CA VAL A 327 30.26 -2.88 9.19
C VAL A 327 29.77 -2.04 10.38
N ALA A 328 30.66 -1.39 11.13
CA ALA A 328 30.29 -0.50 12.23
C ALA A 328 29.35 0.66 11.79
N SER A 329 29.51 1.21 10.57
CA SER A 329 28.60 2.22 10.05
C SER A 329 27.22 1.66 9.71
N VAL A 330 27.12 0.39 9.30
CA VAL A 330 25.85 -0.31 9.07
C VAL A 330 25.20 -0.69 10.41
N GLU A 331 25.98 -1.23 11.34
CA GLU A 331 25.56 -1.61 12.69
C GLU A 331 24.98 -0.44 13.48
N LYS A 332 25.61 0.75 13.44
CA LYS A 332 25.02 1.96 14.00
C LYS A 332 23.63 2.23 13.41
N TRP A 333 23.48 2.21 12.09
CA TRP A 333 22.17 2.43 11.46
C TRP A 333 21.17 1.31 11.72
N LEU A 334 21.59 0.06 11.91
CA LEU A 334 20.71 -1.01 12.36
C LEU A 334 20.21 -0.74 13.79
N SER A 335 21.03 -0.20 14.70
CA SER A 335 20.57 0.20 16.03
C SER A 335 19.37 1.17 15.96
N GLU A 336 19.55 2.26 15.20
CA GLU A 336 18.54 3.32 15.00
C GLU A 336 17.24 2.77 14.37
N LEU A 337 17.36 1.87 13.37
CA LEU A 337 16.21 1.31 12.64
C LEU A 337 15.48 0.21 13.45
N CYS A 338 16.21 -0.59 14.24
CA CYS A 338 15.64 -1.62 15.09
C CYS A 338 14.94 -1.05 16.33
N GLU A 339 15.37 0.10 16.85
CA GLU A 339 14.66 0.82 17.91
C GLU A 339 13.27 1.29 17.46
N GLU A 340 13.17 2.04 16.34
CA GLU A 340 11.87 2.46 15.81
C GLU A 340 10.97 1.25 15.47
N LEU A 341 11.55 0.15 15.00
CA LEU A 341 10.81 -1.08 14.75
C LEU A 341 10.28 -1.70 16.06
N SER A 342 11.09 -1.71 17.13
CA SER A 342 10.68 -2.25 18.43
C SER A 342 9.60 -1.40 19.10
N GLU A 343 9.74 -0.06 19.10
CA GLU A 343 8.71 0.86 19.62
C GLU A 343 7.35 0.64 18.91
N ARG A 344 7.38 0.49 17.59
CA ARG A 344 6.18 0.29 16.78
C ARG A 344 5.58 -1.11 16.94
N LEU A 345 6.39 -2.13 17.20
CA LEU A 345 5.91 -3.46 17.56
C LEU A 345 5.27 -3.49 18.95
N GLN A 346 5.86 -2.79 19.93
CA GLN A 346 5.31 -2.65 21.27
C GLN A 346 3.95 -1.94 21.24
N SER A 347 3.88 -0.79 20.55
CA SER A 347 2.63 -0.05 20.34
C SER A 347 1.55 -0.88 19.62
N ASP A 348 1.91 -1.66 18.60
CA ASP A 348 0.98 -2.54 17.88
C ASP A 348 0.52 -3.75 18.72
N LEU A 349 1.38 -4.29 19.58
CA LEU A 349 1.05 -5.34 20.54
C LEU A 349 0.08 -4.81 21.62
N GLU A 350 0.36 -3.64 22.17
CA GLU A 350 -0.45 -2.98 23.20
C GLU A 350 -1.85 -2.63 22.68
N GLN A 351 -1.94 -2.00 21.51
CA GLN A 351 -3.20 -1.52 20.95
C GLN A 351 -3.99 -2.63 20.26
N ASN A 352 -3.33 -3.45 19.43
CA ASN A 352 -4.00 -4.38 18.50
C ASN A 352 -3.85 -5.87 18.89
N LYS A 353 -3.29 -6.16 20.08
CA LYS A 353 -3.16 -7.49 20.70
C LYS A 353 -2.62 -8.57 19.74
N ARG A 354 -1.60 -8.21 18.97
CA ARG A 354 -1.06 -9.03 17.87
C ARG A 354 0.47 -9.00 17.82
N ILE A 355 1.07 -10.07 17.32
CA ILE A 355 2.53 -10.26 17.24
C ILE A 355 2.97 -10.56 15.81
N ALA A 356 4.07 -9.95 15.39
CA ALA A 356 4.85 -10.37 14.23
C ALA A 356 5.71 -11.60 14.55
N HIS A 357 5.97 -12.45 13.56
CA HIS A 357 6.77 -13.68 13.71
C HIS A 357 8.04 -13.73 12.84
N THR A 358 8.26 -12.79 11.92
CA THR A 358 9.43 -12.84 11.01
C THR A 358 10.06 -11.47 10.82
N LEU A 359 11.33 -11.35 11.24
CA LEU A 359 12.21 -10.22 10.94
C LEU A 359 12.84 -10.44 9.55
N THR A 360 12.84 -9.40 8.73
CA THR A 360 13.47 -9.40 7.39
C THR A 360 14.34 -8.16 7.23
N LEU A 361 15.60 -8.36 6.84
CA LEU A 361 16.53 -7.32 6.42
C LEU A 361 16.60 -7.25 4.90
N HIS A 362 16.48 -6.03 4.38
CA HIS A 362 16.80 -5.68 3.00
C HIS A 362 17.92 -4.62 2.99
N ALA A 363 18.81 -4.72 2.01
CA ALA A 363 19.77 -3.67 1.71
C ALA A 363 19.87 -3.45 0.20
N GLN A 364 20.38 -2.28 -0.18
CA GLN A 364 20.81 -1.94 -1.54
C GLN A 364 22.30 -1.67 -1.49
N ALA A 365 23.07 -2.24 -2.42
CA ALA A 365 24.52 -2.22 -2.40
C ALA A 365 25.08 -2.05 -3.82
N HIS A 366 26.28 -1.47 -3.91
CA HIS A 366 27.11 -1.46 -5.11
C HIS A 366 28.50 -2.02 -4.77
N LYS A 367 29.27 -2.40 -5.80
CA LYS A 367 30.70 -2.73 -5.70
C LYS A 367 31.54 -1.63 -6.36
N SER A 368 32.82 -1.53 -6.01
CA SER A 368 33.74 -0.52 -6.57
C SER A 368 34.25 -0.83 -7.98
N ASN A 369 34.23 -2.10 -8.38
CA ASN A 369 34.83 -2.60 -9.61
C ASN A 369 33.71 -3.08 -10.54
N ASP A 370 32.98 -2.12 -11.12
CA ASP A 370 31.57 -2.34 -11.49
C ASP A 370 31.36 -2.75 -12.95
N ALA A 371 31.65 -4.02 -13.25
CA ALA A 371 31.10 -4.74 -14.40
C ALA A 371 29.85 -5.57 -14.03
N ASP A 372 29.75 -6.01 -12.77
CA ASP A 372 28.71 -6.89 -12.21
C ASP A 372 27.59 -6.13 -11.46
N SER A 373 27.30 -4.89 -11.85
CA SER A 373 26.36 -3.98 -11.15
C SER A 373 24.93 -4.53 -11.01
N PHE A 374 24.60 -5.56 -11.79
CA PHE A 374 23.32 -6.25 -11.80
C PHE A 374 23.09 -7.21 -10.61
N LYS A 375 24.14 -7.65 -9.89
CA LYS A 375 23.95 -8.52 -8.72
C LYS A 375 23.30 -7.72 -7.59
N LYS A 376 22.07 -8.09 -7.23
CA LYS A 376 21.36 -7.51 -6.08
C LYS A 376 21.92 -8.03 -4.75
N PHE A 377 21.86 -7.21 -3.70
CA PHE A 377 22.11 -7.68 -2.35
C PHE A 377 20.97 -8.63 -1.92
N PRO A 378 21.27 -9.82 -1.38
CA PRO A 378 20.25 -10.79 -1.02
C PRO A 378 19.48 -10.34 0.22
N SER A 379 18.16 -10.45 0.17
CA SER A 379 17.31 -10.22 1.34
C SER A 379 17.38 -11.44 2.27
N LYS A 380 17.42 -11.20 3.59
CA LYS A 380 17.59 -12.26 4.60
C LYS A 380 16.55 -12.10 5.70
N SER A 381 16.05 -13.21 6.24
CA SER A 381 15.01 -13.21 7.28
C SER A 381 15.19 -14.33 8.30
N CYS A 382 14.74 -14.11 9.52
CA CYS A 382 14.73 -15.08 10.63
C CYS A 382 13.39 -15.00 11.40
N PRO A 383 13.11 -15.93 12.33
CA PRO A 383 12.11 -15.72 13.36
C PRO A 383 12.36 -14.40 14.09
N LEU A 384 11.30 -13.66 14.44
CA LEU A 384 11.43 -12.44 15.22
C LEU A 384 11.53 -12.77 16.71
N ARG A 385 12.68 -12.46 17.32
CA ARG A 385 12.80 -12.33 18.78
C ARG A 385 12.36 -10.92 19.18
N TYR A 386 11.62 -10.81 20.27
CA TYR A 386 11.29 -9.51 20.88
C TYR A 386 12.46 -9.04 21.75
N GLU A 387 12.34 -7.87 22.39
CA GLU A 387 13.44 -7.04 22.92
C GLU A 387 14.27 -6.34 21.84
N THR A 388 14.47 -5.03 22.01
CA THR A 388 15.32 -4.18 21.16
C THR A 388 16.72 -4.74 20.93
N ALA A 389 17.32 -5.40 21.93
CA ALA A 389 18.66 -5.99 21.84
C ALA A 389 18.72 -7.19 20.89
N LYS A 390 17.75 -8.12 20.98
CA LYS A 390 17.69 -9.32 20.15
C LYS A 390 17.40 -8.96 18.69
N ILE A 391 16.51 -7.99 18.45
CA ILE A 391 16.21 -7.48 17.10
C ILE A 391 17.48 -6.85 16.45
N LYS A 392 18.34 -6.18 17.22
CA LYS A 392 19.63 -5.65 16.73
C LYS A 392 20.63 -6.76 16.42
N GLU A 393 20.78 -7.75 17.32
CA GLU A 393 21.64 -8.94 17.13
C GLU A 393 21.24 -9.74 15.87
N ASP A 394 19.95 -10.01 15.71
CA ASP A 394 19.40 -10.69 14.53
C ASP A 394 19.63 -9.87 13.25
N ALA A 395 19.31 -8.58 13.26
CA ALA A 395 19.51 -7.72 12.08
C ALA A 395 20.99 -7.64 11.65
N LEU A 396 21.92 -7.53 12.60
CA LEU A 396 23.36 -7.54 12.28
C LEU A 396 23.80 -8.89 11.70
N SER A 397 23.31 -9.99 12.27
CA SER A 397 23.59 -11.35 11.78
C SER A 397 23.05 -11.59 10.37
N LEU A 398 21.82 -11.13 10.08
CA LEU A 398 21.21 -11.14 8.75
C LEU A 398 22.00 -10.29 7.76
N PHE A 399 22.48 -9.10 8.16
CA PHE A 399 23.32 -8.26 7.31
C PHE A 399 24.66 -8.94 6.97
N GLN A 400 25.36 -9.48 7.97
CA GLN A 400 26.64 -10.16 7.74
C GLN A 400 26.47 -11.40 6.84
N ALA A 401 25.40 -12.19 7.03
CA ALA A 401 25.09 -13.32 6.17
C ALA A 401 24.81 -12.88 4.72
N GLY A 402 24.02 -11.82 4.53
CA GLY A 402 23.77 -11.24 3.21
C GLY A 402 25.03 -10.67 2.54
N LEU A 403 25.93 -10.05 3.32
CA LEU A 403 27.18 -9.48 2.83
C LEU A 403 28.16 -10.57 2.36
N ARG A 404 28.29 -11.68 3.11
CA ARG A 404 29.11 -12.84 2.71
C ARG A 404 28.67 -13.40 1.35
N GLU A 405 27.37 -13.59 1.14
CA GLU A 405 26.81 -14.05 -0.13
C GLU A 405 26.93 -13.01 -1.26
N TYR A 406 26.76 -11.72 -0.95
CA TYR A 406 26.90 -10.63 -1.92
C TYR A 406 28.32 -10.54 -2.49
N LEU A 407 29.33 -10.58 -1.62
CA LEU A 407 30.74 -10.56 -2.00
C LEU A 407 31.15 -11.85 -2.72
N GLY A 408 30.79 -13.01 -2.18
CA GLY A 408 31.16 -14.33 -2.68
C GLY A 408 32.35 -14.93 -1.91
N GLN A 409 32.45 -16.27 -1.90
CA GLN A 409 33.33 -17.02 -0.99
C GLN A 409 34.85 -16.77 -1.20
N TYR A 410 35.28 -16.22 -2.34
CA TYR A 410 36.69 -16.16 -2.73
C TYR A 410 37.46 -14.91 -2.28
N ASN A 411 36.82 -13.90 -1.67
CA ASN A 411 37.53 -12.72 -1.16
C ASN A 411 36.85 -12.10 0.07
N VAL A 412 37.43 -12.35 1.25
CA VAL A 412 37.80 -11.37 2.30
C VAL A 412 38.19 -12.14 3.57
N LYS A 413 39.45 -12.01 4.01
CA LYS A 413 39.78 -12.23 5.43
C LYS A 413 39.20 -11.03 6.19
N THR A 414 38.25 -11.26 7.11
CA THR A 414 37.60 -10.19 7.88
C THR A 414 38.53 -9.64 8.98
N SER A 415 39.59 -8.95 8.58
CA SER A 415 40.52 -8.26 9.47
C SER A 415 41.12 -7.04 8.77
N GLY A 416 41.18 -5.91 9.48
CA GLY A 416 41.75 -4.65 9.01
C GLY A 416 40.72 -3.60 8.57
N ASN A 417 40.83 -2.42 9.17
CA ASN A 417 39.97 -1.25 8.92
C ASN A 417 40.37 -0.54 7.61
N LYS A 418 40.16 -1.19 6.45
CA LYS A 418 40.48 -0.65 5.12
C LYS A 418 39.24 -0.62 4.23
N ASN A 419 39.18 0.37 3.31
CA ASN A 419 38.07 0.58 2.38
C ASN A 419 37.63 -0.72 1.72
N CYS A 420 36.47 -1.24 2.11
CA CYS A 420 35.87 -2.38 1.44
C CYS A 420 35.37 -1.94 0.06
N GLY A 421 35.52 -2.81 -0.94
CA GLY A 421 35.04 -2.58 -2.32
C GLY A 421 33.52 -2.64 -2.47
N TRP A 422 32.75 -2.24 -1.45
CA TRP A 422 31.29 -2.20 -1.42
C TRP A 422 30.78 -0.94 -0.71
N GLY A 423 29.55 -0.53 -1.02
CA GLY A 423 28.85 0.51 -0.28
C GLY A 423 27.34 0.28 -0.24
N ILE A 424 26.75 0.33 0.96
CA ILE A 424 25.30 0.20 1.17
C ILE A 424 24.63 1.56 0.91
N THR A 425 23.78 1.61 -0.11
CA THR A 425 23.02 2.79 -0.55
C THR A 425 21.60 2.82 0.00
N GLY A 426 21.14 1.74 0.64
CA GLY A 426 19.85 1.69 1.34
C GLY A 426 19.81 0.51 2.30
N LEU A 427 19.13 0.68 3.43
CA LEU A 427 19.04 -0.33 4.50
C LEU A 427 17.65 -0.28 5.14
N SER A 428 17.02 -1.42 5.37
CA SER A 428 15.75 -1.52 6.08
C SER A 428 15.57 -2.84 6.80
N VAL A 429 14.90 -2.78 7.95
CA VAL A 429 14.40 -3.93 8.71
C VAL A 429 12.88 -3.89 8.76
N SER A 430 12.23 -5.04 8.64
CA SER A 430 10.78 -5.15 8.72
C SER A 430 10.34 -6.40 9.47
N ALA A 431 9.29 -6.25 10.27
CA ALA A 431 8.63 -7.30 11.01
C ALA A 431 7.30 -7.65 10.31
N SER A 432 7.07 -8.94 10.09
CA SER A 432 6.01 -9.46 9.22
C SER A 432 5.42 -10.77 9.75
N LYS A 433 4.40 -11.30 9.06
CA LYS A 433 3.54 -12.41 9.52
C LYS A 433 2.92 -12.06 10.87
N ILE A 434 2.14 -10.98 10.90
CA ILE A 434 1.44 -10.53 12.09
C ILE A 434 0.18 -11.38 12.30
N VAL A 435 0.00 -11.94 13.50
CA VAL A 435 -1.18 -12.70 13.91
C VAL A 435 -1.73 -12.16 15.24
N ALA A 436 -3.04 -12.25 15.44
CA ALA A 436 -3.66 -11.90 16.72
C ALA A 436 -3.27 -12.93 17.81
N ILE A 437 -3.13 -12.47 19.05
CA ILE A 437 -3.00 -13.34 20.22
C ILE A 437 -4.40 -13.86 20.57
N PRO A 438 -4.63 -15.18 20.70
CA PRO A 438 -5.92 -15.72 21.08
C PRO A 438 -6.37 -15.24 22.47
N SER A 439 -7.56 -14.61 22.53
CA SER A 439 -8.18 -14.19 23.79
C SER A 439 -8.50 -15.42 24.65
N GLY A 440 -7.87 -15.51 25.83
CA GLY A 440 -8.03 -16.64 26.77
C GLY A 440 -6.71 -17.33 27.12
N THR A 441 -5.71 -17.28 26.24
CA THR A 441 -4.35 -17.68 26.62
C THR A 441 -3.76 -16.61 27.54
N ARG A 442 -3.60 -16.92 28.83
CA ARG A 442 -2.72 -16.13 29.71
C ARG A 442 -1.32 -16.21 29.11
N SER A 443 -0.85 -15.10 28.51
CA SER A 443 0.39 -15.10 27.74
C SER A 443 1.56 -15.54 28.62
N ILE A 444 2.41 -16.42 28.10
CA ILE A 444 3.64 -16.81 28.79
C ILE A 444 4.60 -15.61 28.97
N MET A 445 4.41 -14.52 28.22
CA MET A 445 5.08 -13.24 28.48
C MET A 445 4.74 -12.66 29.86
N ASN A 446 3.49 -12.79 30.34
CA ASN A 446 3.12 -12.40 31.71
C ASN A 446 3.76 -13.33 32.77
N TYR A 447 4.12 -14.56 32.40
CA TYR A 447 4.88 -15.45 33.27
C TYR A 447 6.35 -15.00 33.37
N PHE A 448 6.97 -14.64 32.24
CA PHE A 448 8.35 -14.12 32.22
C PHE A 448 8.49 -12.75 32.87
N GLN A 449 7.54 -11.83 32.67
CA GLN A 449 7.57 -10.49 33.29
C GLN A 449 7.42 -10.52 34.83
N ASN A 450 6.89 -11.60 35.40
CA ASN A 450 6.69 -11.75 36.84
C ASN A 450 7.77 -12.61 37.54
N GLN A 451 8.88 -12.93 36.86
CA GLN A 451 9.98 -13.75 37.44
C GLN A 451 11.16 -12.92 37.96
N GLU A 452 11.31 -11.65 37.58
CA GLU A 452 12.47 -10.82 37.93
C GLU A 452 12.33 -9.99 39.23
N GLU A 453 11.51 -10.42 40.22
CA GLU A 453 11.48 -9.69 41.51
C GLU A 453 11.10 -10.53 42.75
N THR A 454 11.85 -11.60 43.07
CA THR A 454 11.87 -12.13 44.46
C THR A 454 13.16 -12.86 44.85
N TYR A 455 14.10 -12.16 45.50
CA TYR A 455 15.08 -12.80 46.40
C TYR A 455 14.57 -12.69 47.85
N PRO A 456 14.28 -13.79 48.55
CA PRO A 456 13.71 -13.73 49.90
C PRO A 456 14.79 -13.37 50.93
N GLN A 457 14.67 -12.19 51.57
CA GLN A 457 15.43 -11.92 52.80
C GLN A 457 14.87 -12.73 53.97
N VAL A 458 15.73 -13.47 54.65
CA VAL A 458 15.39 -14.20 55.87
C VAL A 458 15.29 -13.23 57.05
N LYS A 459 14.13 -13.18 57.71
CA LYS A 459 13.98 -12.70 59.09
C LYS A 459 13.16 -13.70 59.90
N LEU A 460 13.69 -14.08 61.06
CA LEU A 460 12.99 -14.91 62.05
C LEU A 460 12.15 -14.02 62.98
N SER A 461 10.89 -14.41 63.22
CA SER A 461 10.15 -14.06 64.44
C SER A 461 8.97 -15.01 64.69
N SER A 462 9.31 -16.18 65.22
CA SER A 462 8.62 -16.98 66.25
C SER A 462 7.11 -16.82 66.56
N GLU A 463 6.45 -18.00 66.62
CA GLU A 463 5.37 -18.43 67.55
C GLU A 463 3.86 -18.29 67.23
N LYS A 464 3.22 -19.48 67.05
CA LYS A 464 2.01 -20.05 67.73
C LYS A 464 0.70 -19.22 67.73
N LEU A 465 -0.47 -19.70 67.31
CA LEU A 465 -1.24 -20.94 67.61
C LEU A 465 -2.27 -21.17 66.47
N ILE A 466 -2.49 -22.38 65.93
CA ILE A 466 -3.35 -23.49 66.44
C ILE A 466 -4.88 -23.20 66.34
N GLN A 467 -5.48 -23.77 65.27
CA GLN A 467 -6.71 -24.62 65.22
C GLN A 467 -8.09 -24.00 65.56
N ASP A 468 -9.24 -24.43 65.00
CA ASP A 468 -9.62 -25.65 64.24
C ASP A 468 -10.74 -25.36 63.18
N ALA A 469 -11.30 -26.39 62.53
CA ALA A 469 -12.36 -26.32 61.50
C ALA A 469 -13.70 -26.98 61.95
N PRO A 470 -14.59 -27.48 61.05
CA PRO A 470 -15.65 -26.76 60.31
C PRO A 470 -17.09 -27.27 60.64
N LEU A 471 -18.13 -26.83 59.89
CA LEU A 471 -19.14 -27.68 59.19
C LEU A 471 -20.50 -26.96 58.84
N LEU A 472 -20.93 -27.15 57.58
CA LEU A 472 -22.30 -27.39 57.02
C LEU A 472 -23.61 -26.71 57.58
N SER A 473 -24.28 -25.94 56.70
CA SER A 473 -25.65 -26.09 56.09
C SER A 473 -26.76 -26.96 56.74
N PRO A 474 -28.09 -26.89 56.38
CA PRO A 474 -28.73 -26.31 55.16
C PRO A 474 -30.15 -25.65 55.32
N SER A 475 -30.81 -25.28 54.19
CA SER A 475 -32.29 -25.27 53.92
C SER A 475 -33.26 -24.39 54.77
N GLU A 476 -34.45 -23.92 54.33
CA GLU A 476 -35.20 -23.94 53.05
C GLU A 476 -36.30 -22.83 53.00
N ASN A 477 -36.90 -22.57 51.82
CA ASN A 477 -38.32 -22.22 51.47
C ASN A 477 -39.29 -21.57 52.51
N CYS A 478 -40.28 -20.70 52.18
CA CYS A 478 -40.67 -19.89 50.99
C CYS A 478 -41.92 -19.01 51.33
N LEU A 479 -42.42 -18.22 50.36
CA LEU A 479 -43.73 -17.49 50.27
C LEU A 479 -43.81 -16.04 50.81
N GLY A 480 -44.53 -15.19 50.04
CA GLY A 480 -44.97 -13.83 50.44
C GLY A 480 -45.00 -12.82 49.27
N CYS A 481 -46.17 -12.54 48.69
CA CYS A 481 -46.32 -11.58 47.57
C CYS A 481 -47.20 -10.37 47.94
N GLY A 482 -46.86 -9.18 47.42
CA GLY A 482 -47.79 -8.05 47.25
C GLY A 482 -47.22 -6.67 47.61
N GLY A 483 -47.43 -5.66 46.75
CA GLY A 483 -47.25 -4.24 47.08
C GLY A 483 -46.40 -3.39 46.11
N HIS A 484 -47.04 -2.80 45.10
CA HIS A 484 -46.62 -1.54 44.45
C HIS A 484 -47.29 -0.35 45.21
N PRO A 485 -47.02 0.97 44.95
CA PRO A 485 -46.37 1.58 43.77
C PRO A 485 -45.40 2.78 44.02
N THR A 486 -44.88 3.31 42.90
CA THR A 486 -44.59 4.75 42.60
C THR A 486 -43.34 5.51 43.07
N LEU A 487 -42.96 6.41 42.14
CA LEU A 487 -42.35 7.74 42.28
C LEU A 487 -40.82 7.91 42.26
N GLN A 488 -40.45 9.13 41.84
CA GLN A 488 -39.20 9.50 41.21
C GLN A 488 -38.18 10.11 42.20
N SER A 489 -36.98 10.36 41.68
CA SER A 489 -36.25 11.64 41.77
C SER A 489 -34.91 11.67 42.55
N THR A 490 -33.89 12.17 41.82
CA THR A 490 -32.84 13.11 42.23
C THR A 490 -32.05 12.97 43.54
N GLU A 491 -30.72 12.90 43.35
CA GLU A 491 -29.71 13.86 43.87
C GLU A 491 -28.85 13.61 45.14
N GLN A 492 -27.57 14.00 44.95
CA GLN A 492 -26.68 14.76 45.84
C GLN A 492 -25.95 14.14 47.06
N LEU A 493 -24.66 14.54 47.12
CA LEU A 493 -23.83 14.95 48.26
C LEU A 493 -23.68 14.10 49.54
N ALA A 494 -22.42 13.81 49.87
CA ALA A 494 -21.83 14.18 51.16
C ALA A 494 -20.29 14.39 51.06
N ARG A 495 -19.74 15.26 51.91
CA ARG A 495 -18.31 15.32 52.31
C ARG A 495 -18.25 15.07 53.82
N HIS A 496 -17.11 14.64 54.38
CA HIS A 496 -16.33 15.46 55.34
C HIS A 496 -15.03 14.77 55.83
N GLU A 497 -14.08 15.59 56.25
CA GLU A 497 -12.86 15.26 57.03
C GLU A 497 -12.90 16.04 58.38
N GLU A 498 -11.96 15.74 59.31
CA GLU A 498 -11.89 16.31 60.68
C GLU A 498 -10.57 17.08 61.02
N ASP A 499 -10.60 17.74 62.21
CA ASP A 499 -9.64 18.64 62.90
C ASP A 499 -8.39 17.94 63.53
N LYS A 500 -7.29 18.57 64.06
CA LYS A 500 -6.66 19.93 64.15
C LYS A 500 -5.15 19.72 64.55
N GLU A 501 -4.25 20.63 64.97
CA GLU A 501 -4.29 22.00 65.55
C GLU A 501 -3.03 22.84 65.20
N THR A 502 -3.06 24.12 65.62
CA THR A 502 -2.11 25.24 65.51
C THR A 502 -0.79 25.12 66.32
N LYS A 503 0.28 25.89 65.92
CA LYS A 503 0.88 27.01 66.73
C LYS A 503 2.18 27.67 66.19
N ARG A 504 2.11 29.01 65.98
CA ARG A 504 3.07 30.10 66.35
C ARG A 504 4.51 30.16 65.78
N CYS A 505 5.21 31.32 65.69
CA CYS A 505 4.94 32.77 65.48
C CYS A 505 6.29 33.57 65.51
N ILE A 506 6.26 34.89 65.19
CA ILE A 506 7.26 35.98 65.51
C ILE A 506 8.38 36.31 64.47
N GLU A 507 8.30 37.54 63.92
CA GLU A 507 9.32 38.63 63.64
C GLU A 507 10.80 38.34 63.27
N GLU A 508 11.60 39.24 62.67
CA GLU A 508 11.47 40.36 61.69
C GLU A 508 12.91 40.82 61.27
N GLU A 509 13.05 41.65 60.20
CA GLU A 509 14.20 42.55 59.91
C GLU A 509 15.65 41.97 59.72
N ASP A 510 16.63 42.58 58.99
CA ASP A 510 16.65 43.60 57.91
C ASP A 510 18.07 43.65 57.23
N LYS A 511 18.20 44.32 56.05
CA LYS A 511 19.46 44.83 55.39
C LYS A 511 20.51 43.77 54.94
N GLU A 512 21.46 43.98 54.00
CA GLU A 512 21.84 44.96 52.94
C GLU A 512 22.96 44.30 52.05
N MET A 513 23.57 44.79 50.95
CA MET A 513 23.43 45.95 50.02
C MET A 513 24.36 45.75 48.77
N CYS A 514 24.02 46.35 47.59
CA CYS A 514 24.91 46.67 46.44
C CYS A 514 25.45 45.51 45.52
N LYS A 515 25.71 45.68 44.20
CA LYS A 515 25.42 46.79 43.26
C LYS A 515 25.48 46.43 41.75
N GLU A 516 24.59 47.06 40.96
CA GLU A 516 24.74 47.75 39.63
C GLU A 516 25.71 47.23 38.53
N LYS A 517 25.46 47.44 37.22
CA LYS A 517 24.65 48.45 36.45
C LYS A 517 23.79 47.72 35.37
N GLY A 518 22.74 48.27 34.74
CA GLY A 518 22.32 49.66 34.44
C GLY A 518 22.77 50.05 33.01
N PHE A 519 21.96 50.59 32.08
CA PHE A 519 20.60 51.21 32.07
C PHE A 519 19.70 50.55 30.95
N LEU A 520 18.34 50.60 30.87
CA LEU A 520 17.22 51.40 31.42
C LEU A 520 16.66 52.49 30.44
N LEU A 521 15.41 52.33 29.95
CA LEU A 521 14.33 53.35 29.89
C LEU A 521 12.98 52.77 29.36
N SER A 522 11.87 53.51 29.53
CA SER A 522 10.50 52.99 29.77
C SER A 522 9.35 53.70 28.99
N PRO A 523 8.07 53.22 29.05
CA PRO A 523 6.98 53.63 28.14
C PRO A 523 5.81 54.44 28.75
N GLU A 524 4.95 54.98 27.88
CA GLU A 524 3.66 55.68 28.13
C GLU A 524 2.70 55.46 26.92
N GLN A 525 1.37 55.56 26.98
CA GLN A 525 0.39 55.32 28.07
C GLN A 525 -1.04 55.07 27.48
N LEU A 526 -2.03 54.78 28.35
CA LEU A 526 -3.48 54.55 28.11
C LEU A 526 -4.24 55.85 27.74
N PRO A 527 -5.49 55.85 27.17
CA PRO A 527 -6.71 55.29 27.80
C PRO A 527 -7.86 54.81 26.85
N ASP A 528 -9.11 54.57 27.29
CA ASP A 528 -9.66 53.69 28.36
C ASP A 528 -11.23 53.80 28.36
N LYS A 529 -11.97 52.77 28.85
CA LYS A 529 -13.40 52.81 29.31
C LYS A 529 -14.53 53.15 28.27
N GLU A 530 -15.82 52.77 28.43
CA GLU A 530 -16.53 51.86 29.37
C GLU A 530 -17.91 51.41 28.78
N THR A 531 -18.39 50.20 29.12
CA THR A 531 -19.80 49.69 29.33
C THR A 531 -20.98 50.08 28.36
N LEU A 532 -22.10 49.33 28.19
CA LEU A 532 -22.77 48.25 28.96
C LEU A 532 -23.83 47.51 28.07
N ILE A 533 -24.47 46.45 28.64
CA ILE A 533 -25.71 45.73 28.21
C ILE A 533 -25.53 44.60 27.16
N CYS A 534 -26.42 43.60 27.26
CA CYS A 534 -26.36 42.27 26.63
C CYS A 534 -27.69 41.91 25.93
N SER A 535 -27.60 41.38 24.70
CA SER A 535 -28.55 40.40 24.17
C SER A 535 -28.02 39.70 22.91
N SER A 536 -28.24 38.39 22.83
CA SER A 536 -28.18 37.56 21.61
C SER A 536 -29.61 37.15 21.22
N PRO A 537 -29.88 36.55 20.04
CA PRO A 537 -28.98 36.22 18.92
C PRO A 537 -29.43 36.80 17.57
N ASP A 538 -28.64 36.61 16.50
CA ASP A 538 -29.09 35.94 15.27
C ASP A 538 -27.90 35.63 14.34
N ALA A 539 -28.13 34.94 13.21
CA ALA A 539 -27.08 34.33 12.39
C ALA A 539 -26.74 35.08 11.08
N GLU A 540 -25.45 35.30 10.84
CA GLU A 540 -24.87 35.71 9.55
C GLU A 540 -23.92 34.61 9.05
N VAL A 541 -24.21 33.91 7.95
CA VAL A 541 -24.01 34.32 6.54
C VAL A 541 -22.53 34.31 6.13
N TYR A 542 -22.11 33.23 5.47
CA TYR A 542 -20.81 33.14 4.79
C TYR A 542 -20.82 33.97 3.49
N PRO A 543 -19.72 34.67 3.15
CA PRO A 543 -19.67 35.54 1.97
C PRO A 543 -19.74 34.78 0.65
N LYS A 544 -20.61 35.25 -0.24
CA LYS A 544 -20.90 34.72 -1.58
C LYS A 544 -19.79 35.12 -2.57
N TRP A 545 -19.02 34.16 -3.08
CA TRP A 545 -18.07 34.42 -4.18
C TRP A 545 -18.76 34.37 -5.54
N GLU A 546 -19.02 35.53 -6.12
CA GLU A 546 -19.38 35.64 -7.54
C GLU A 546 -18.12 35.51 -8.41
N LYS A 547 -18.26 34.86 -9.57
CA LYS A 547 -17.18 34.66 -10.54
C LYS A 547 -17.58 35.20 -11.89
N GLU A 548 -16.86 36.22 -12.34
CA GLU A 548 -16.78 36.53 -13.76
C GLU A 548 -15.95 35.44 -14.47
N TYR A 549 -16.40 35.03 -15.65
CA TYR A 549 -15.72 34.03 -16.47
C TYR A 549 -15.19 34.71 -17.75
N PRO A 550 -13.87 34.66 -18.02
CA PRO A 550 -13.35 35.02 -19.33
C PRO A 550 -13.94 34.08 -20.40
N ARG A 551 -14.63 34.65 -21.38
CA ARG A 551 -15.21 33.92 -22.50
C ARG A 551 -14.11 33.51 -23.47
N TRP A 552 -13.97 32.21 -23.74
CA TRP A 552 -13.16 31.72 -24.85
C TRP A 552 -14.01 31.68 -26.13
N GLU A 553 -13.84 32.66 -27.00
CA GLU A 553 -14.49 32.68 -28.31
C GLU A 553 -13.74 31.77 -29.31
N LYS A 554 -14.48 31.17 -30.23
CA LYS A 554 -13.95 30.24 -31.24
C LYS A 554 -13.96 30.92 -32.61
N ASP A 555 -12.81 31.39 -33.07
CA ASP A 555 -12.65 31.67 -34.49
C ASP A 555 -12.46 30.36 -35.26
N GLN A 556 -13.40 30.09 -36.16
CA GLN A 556 -13.22 29.15 -37.27
C GLN A 556 -12.85 29.96 -38.51
N THR A 557 -11.72 29.63 -39.14
CA THR A 557 -11.51 29.95 -40.56
C THR A 557 -10.78 28.79 -41.23
N GLU A 558 -11.32 28.37 -42.36
CA GLU A 558 -10.70 27.40 -43.25
C GLU A 558 -9.54 28.05 -44.03
N SER A 559 -8.54 27.27 -44.41
CA SER A 559 -7.70 27.62 -45.57
C SER A 559 -7.24 26.36 -46.31
N SER A 560 -7.78 26.18 -47.51
CA SER A 560 -7.20 25.32 -48.53
C SER A 560 -5.89 25.95 -49.04
N GLY A 561 -4.91 25.11 -49.40
CA GLY A 561 -3.56 25.58 -49.71
C GLY A 561 -3.34 26.04 -51.15
N VAL A 562 -2.32 26.88 -51.34
CA VAL A 562 -1.61 27.13 -52.62
C VAL A 562 -0.09 27.16 -52.32
N SER A 563 0.73 26.90 -53.33
CA SER A 563 2.18 26.66 -53.24
C SER A 563 3.04 27.82 -53.78
N LEU A 564 4.37 27.71 -53.56
CA LEU A 564 5.45 28.55 -54.13
C LEU A 564 5.51 29.98 -53.51
N THR A 565 6.66 30.66 -53.38
CA THR A 565 7.96 30.59 -54.08
C THR A 565 9.20 30.73 -53.15
N GLU A 566 10.40 30.61 -53.73
CA GLU A 566 11.72 30.73 -53.08
C GLU A 566 12.25 32.18 -52.91
N LYS A 567 13.45 32.27 -52.30
CA LYS A 567 14.43 33.40 -52.27
C LYS A 567 14.16 34.49 -51.22
N SER A 568 15.17 35.16 -50.63
CA SER A 568 16.62 35.18 -50.91
C SER A 568 17.48 34.97 -49.65
N ARG A 569 18.76 34.65 -49.84
CA ARG A 569 19.81 34.90 -48.82
C ARG A 569 20.04 36.41 -48.67
N ASP A 570 20.57 36.84 -47.52
CA ASP A 570 21.88 37.50 -47.58
C ASP A 570 22.69 37.31 -46.29
N THR A 571 23.95 37.74 -46.28
CA THR A 571 25.01 37.16 -45.43
C THR A 571 25.90 38.24 -44.79
N PHE A 572 26.37 38.04 -43.55
CA PHE A 572 27.51 38.78 -43.00
C PHE A 572 28.38 37.92 -42.07
N GLU A 573 29.70 38.10 -42.19
CA GLU A 573 30.78 37.43 -41.46
C GLU A 573 31.08 38.22 -40.15
N SER A 574 31.27 37.64 -38.95
CA SER A 574 32.24 36.65 -38.44
C SER A 574 33.55 37.26 -37.89
N GLU A 575 33.82 37.07 -36.60
CA GLU A 575 35.15 37.14 -35.97
C GLU A 575 35.36 35.94 -35.04
N GLU A 576 36.59 35.43 -34.93
CA GLU A 576 36.91 34.19 -34.19
C GLU A 576 37.46 34.42 -32.76
N GLY A 577 36.92 33.69 -31.77
CA GLY A 577 37.29 33.81 -30.34
C GLY A 577 37.86 32.56 -29.63
N LYS A 578 38.21 31.50 -30.37
CA LYS A 578 38.95 30.28 -29.91
C LYS A 578 38.54 29.58 -28.58
N ARG A 579 37.76 28.50 -28.77
CA ARG A 579 37.94 27.16 -28.15
C ARG A 579 37.87 26.99 -26.61
N LYS A 580 36.79 26.34 -26.17
CA LYS A 580 36.88 25.08 -25.38
C LYS A 580 35.71 24.15 -25.70
N SER A 581 35.99 22.92 -26.13
CA SER A 581 34.98 21.99 -26.65
C SER A 581 34.36 21.13 -25.55
N ASN A 582 33.12 21.41 -25.17
CA ASN A 582 32.30 20.44 -24.42
C ASN A 582 31.84 19.34 -25.38
N LYS A 583 32.27 18.09 -25.13
CA LYS A 583 31.72 16.92 -25.82
C LYS A 583 30.44 16.50 -25.12
N GLU A 584 29.29 16.92 -25.66
CA GLU A 584 28.02 16.26 -25.36
C GLU A 584 28.09 14.80 -25.80
N LYS A 585 28.08 13.87 -24.83
CA LYS A 585 27.85 12.45 -25.11
C LYS A 585 26.34 12.20 -25.06
N GLY A 586 25.68 12.36 -26.20
CA GLY A 586 24.27 12.04 -26.36
C GLY A 586 23.94 10.61 -25.90
N MET A 587 22.80 10.44 -25.24
CA MET A 587 22.31 9.15 -24.76
C MET A 587 22.02 8.22 -25.95
N GLN A 588 22.80 7.15 -26.10
CA GLN A 588 22.50 6.12 -27.09
C GLN A 588 21.42 5.18 -26.55
N THR A 589 20.34 5.04 -27.30
CA THR A 589 19.17 4.20 -26.96
C THR A 589 19.47 2.71 -27.13
N ILE A 590 18.63 1.87 -26.50
CA ILE A 590 18.73 0.41 -26.51
C ILE A 590 18.21 -0.12 -27.87
N SER A 591 18.95 0.15 -28.94
CA SER A 591 18.61 -0.21 -30.33
C SER A 591 19.84 -0.63 -31.14
N ARG A 592 20.94 -1.01 -30.47
CA ARG A 592 22.21 -1.42 -31.11
C ARG A 592 22.85 -2.68 -30.48
N TYR A 593 22.06 -3.50 -29.79
CA TYR A 593 22.55 -4.75 -29.17
C TYR A 593 22.41 -6.00 -30.08
N PHE A 594 21.64 -5.90 -31.17
CA PHE A 594 21.42 -6.98 -32.14
C PHE A 594 21.90 -6.60 -33.54
N GLN A 595 23.17 -6.20 -33.68
CA GLN A 595 23.84 -6.00 -34.99
C GLN A 595 25.36 -5.83 -34.83
N SER A 596 26.12 -6.94 -34.69
CA SER A 596 27.55 -7.05 -35.13
C SER A 596 28.26 -8.36 -34.71
N GLN A 597 27.70 -9.52 -35.06
CA GLN A 597 28.44 -10.76 -35.37
C GLN A 597 27.60 -11.48 -36.45
N ASN A 598 28.07 -11.84 -37.64
CA ASN A 598 29.43 -11.77 -38.20
C ASN A 598 29.40 -11.26 -39.66
N SER A 599 30.53 -10.77 -40.17
CA SER A 599 30.66 -10.25 -41.54
C SER A 599 31.12 -11.33 -42.54
N GLY A 600 30.53 -11.39 -43.74
CA GLY A 600 30.94 -12.27 -44.83
C GLY A 600 30.41 -11.80 -46.19
N SER A 601 31.26 -11.75 -47.20
CA SER A 601 31.02 -11.03 -48.47
C SER A 601 30.20 -11.79 -49.52
N LEU A 602 29.14 -11.14 -49.99
CA LEU A 602 28.72 -10.97 -51.39
C LEU A 602 29.24 -11.97 -52.45
N ILE A 603 28.31 -12.76 -53.04
CA ILE A 603 28.23 -13.02 -54.49
C ILE A 603 26.73 -12.88 -54.89
N GLN A 604 26.46 -12.49 -56.14
CA GLN A 604 25.14 -12.33 -56.76
C GLN A 604 24.42 -13.69 -56.94
N ILE A 605 23.12 -13.82 -57.24
CA ILE A 605 22.44 -13.43 -58.50
C ILE A 605 20.94 -13.11 -58.26
N GLU A 606 20.42 -12.32 -59.21
CA GLU A 606 19.11 -11.69 -59.35
C GLU A 606 17.86 -12.60 -59.36
N HIS A 607 16.69 -11.94 -59.29
CA HIS A 607 15.39 -12.34 -59.85
C HIS A 607 14.67 -13.58 -59.23
N ALA A 608 13.34 -13.62 -59.10
CA ALA A 608 12.29 -12.59 -59.23
C ALA A 608 11.00 -13.05 -58.50
N SER A 609 9.92 -12.30 -58.71
CA SER A 609 8.49 -12.65 -58.61
C SER A 609 8.15 -14.14 -58.87
N THR A 610 7.03 -14.71 -58.40
CA THR A 610 5.71 -14.06 -58.25
C THR A 610 4.79 -14.80 -57.24
N THR A 611 3.73 -14.11 -56.87
CA THR A 611 2.59 -14.44 -56.01
C THR A 611 1.83 -15.76 -56.23
N ASN A 612 1.13 -16.18 -55.16
CA ASN A 612 -0.28 -16.62 -55.10
C ASN A 612 -0.70 -18.11 -55.27
N LEU A 613 -1.77 -18.43 -54.51
CA LEU A 613 -2.73 -19.55 -54.61
C LEU A 613 -2.19 -20.96 -54.29
N SER A 614 -2.99 -21.93 -53.81
CA SER A 614 -4.05 -21.97 -52.77
C SER A 614 -4.59 -23.40 -52.67
N GLU A 615 -5.00 -23.83 -51.48
CA GLU A 615 -6.00 -24.89 -51.22
C GLU A 615 -5.81 -26.33 -51.76
N SER A 616 -5.60 -27.24 -50.80
CA SER A 616 -6.20 -28.58 -50.65
C SER A 616 -6.51 -29.49 -51.86
N SER A 617 -6.03 -30.73 -51.76
CA SER A 617 -6.92 -31.92 -51.64
C SER A 617 -6.16 -33.12 -51.05
N SER A 618 -6.83 -34.25 -50.85
CA SER A 618 -6.35 -35.41 -50.07
C SER A 618 -6.48 -36.73 -50.86
N LEU A 619 -6.18 -37.88 -50.21
CA LEU A 619 -6.35 -39.29 -50.67
C LEU A 619 -5.19 -39.83 -51.55
N SER A 620 -4.81 -41.13 -51.54
CA SER A 620 -5.09 -42.21 -50.56
C SER A 620 -4.27 -43.51 -50.79
N GLY A 621 -3.65 -44.07 -49.73
CA GLY A 621 -3.32 -45.51 -49.57
C GLY A 621 -2.29 -46.14 -50.53
N PRO A 622 -2.16 -47.50 -50.54
CA PRO A 622 -2.81 -48.48 -49.65
C PRO A 622 -1.92 -49.69 -49.19
N HIS A 623 -2.50 -50.53 -48.31
CA HIS A 623 -2.19 -51.96 -48.01
C HIS A 623 -0.83 -52.40 -47.41
N GLY A 624 -0.90 -53.47 -46.59
CA GLY A 624 0.24 -54.23 -46.04
C GLY A 624 -0.09 -54.85 -44.67
N GLU A 625 -0.29 -56.16 -44.58
CA GLU A 625 -0.64 -56.87 -43.34
C GLU A 625 0.57 -57.56 -42.64
N GLN A 626 0.30 -58.05 -41.43
CA GLN A 626 1.00 -59.02 -40.56
C GLN A 626 2.11 -59.93 -41.18
N PRO A 627 3.13 -60.38 -40.40
CA PRO A 627 2.90 -61.15 -39.16
C PRO A 627 3.90 -60.96 -38.00
N GLN A 628 3.80 -61.85 -37.00
CA GLN A 628 4.65 -61.92 -35.81
C GLN A 628 5.89 -62.82 -35.98
N GLU A 629 6.80 -62.67 -35.01
CA GLU A 629 7.46 -63.75 -34.24
C GLU A 629 8.97 -64.02 -34.45
N ASN A 630 9.55 -64.46 -33.33
CA ASN A 630 10.86 -65.07 -33.09
C ASN A 630 12.12 -64.19 -33.02
N SER A 631 12.90 -64.53 -32.00
CA SER A 631 14.04 -63.82 -31.45
C SER A 631 15.36 -64.45 -31.89
N LEU A 632 16.48 -63.72 -31.77
CA LEU A 632 17.60 -64.10 -30.88
C LEU A 632 18.81 -63.14 -30.95
N THR A 633 19.69 -63.28 -29.94
CA THR A 633 21.12 -62.93 -29.90
C THR A 633 21.62 -61.50 -30.21
N ARG A 634 21.95 -60.78 -29.12
CA ARG A 634 23.34 -60.57 -28.63
C ARG A 634 24.41 -60.09 -29.65
N GLY A 635 24.87 -58.84 -29.50
CA GLY A 635 26.10 -58.31 -30.13
C GLY A 635 26.42 -56.89 -29.64
N GLU A 636 27.70 -56.59 -29.35
CA GLU A 636 28.12 -55.41 -28.57
C GLU A 636 28.69 -54.26 -29.43
N SER A 637 28.56 -53.03 -28.92
CA SER A 637 29.36 -51.82 -29.29
C SER A 637 29.13 -51.22 -30.71
N SER A 638 29.44 -49.96 -31.03
CA SER A 638 30.05 -48.86 -30.25
C SER A 638 29.57 -47.45 -30.72
N VAL A 639 30.17 -46.40 -30.16
CA VAL A 639 30.16 -44.93 -30.43
C VAL A 639 29.86 -44.43 -31.87
N ASP A 640 29.45 -43.17 -32.14
CA ASP A 640 29.06 -42.01 -31.30
C ASP A 640 28.07 -41.11 -32.09
N ALA A 641 27.17 -40.38 -31.41
CA ALA A 641 26.32 -39.36 -32.03
C ALA A 641 25.65 -38.42 -30.99
N ARG A 642 26.41 -37.48 -30.42
CA ARG A 642 25.85 -36.42 -29.55
C ARG A 642 25.42 -35.21 -30.37
N LEU A 643 24.18 -34.74 -30.17
CA LEU A 643 23.90 -33.37 -29.70
C LEU A 643 22.39 -33.09 -29.57
N CYS A 644 21.94 -32.87 -28.33
CA CYS A 644 20.92 -31.89 -27.87
C CYS A 644 20.20 -32.38 -26.60
N SER A 645 20.93 -32.49 -25.48
CA SER A 645 20.36 -32.88 -24.18
C SER A 645 19.95 -31.65 -23.36
N GLN A 646 18.72 -31.67 -22.85
CA GLN A 646 18.17 -30.63 -21.97
C GLN A 646 18.71 -30.79 -20.53
N PHE A 647 19.08 -29.68 -19.87
CA PHE A 647 19.41 -29.69 -18.45
C PHE A 647 18.16 -29.93 -17.59
N LYS A 648 17.98 -31.17 -17.11
CA LYS A 648 17.05 -31.47 -16.02
C LYS A 648 17.61 -30.96 -14.69
N ARG A 649 16.73 -30.47 -13.81
CA ARG A 649 17.06 -30.18 -12.41
C ARG A 649 17.23 -31.49 -11.63
N PRO A 650 18.10 -31.55 -10.60
CA PRO A 650 18.24 -32.74 -9.76
C PRO A 650 16.96 -32.98 -8.95
N ALA A 651 16.61 -34.26 -8.77
CA ALA A 651 15.66 -34.68 -7.74
C ALA A 651 16.38 -34.73 -6.39
N TRP A 652 15.64 -34.52 -5.30
CA TRP A 652 16.17 -34.66 -3.94
C TRP A 652 16.11 -36.13 -3.53
N SER A 653 17.26 -36.70 -3.18
CA SER A 653 17.37 -38.00 -2.51
C SER A 653 17.98 -37.77 -1.13
N TYR A 654 17.29 -38.21 -0.09
CA TYR A 654 17.87 -38.34 1.24
C TYR A 654 18.61 -39.68 1.31
N ASP A 655 19.80 -39.68 1.90
CA ASP A 655 20.46 -40.92 2.26
C ASP A 655 19.90 -41.41 3.60
N ILE A 656 19.46 -42.66 3.65
CA ILE A 656 18.71 -43.18 4.81
C ILE A 656 19.65 -43.47 5.99
N ASP A 657 20.91 -43.77 5.69
CA ASP A 657 21.93 -44.14 6.66
C ASP A 657 22.53 -42.92 7.41
N GLU A 658 22.15 -41.69 7.05
CA GLU A 658 22.53 -40.45 7.78
C GLU A 658 21.56 -40.10 8.94
N ILE A 659 20.48 -40.85 9.15
CA ILE A 659 19.48 -40.55 10.19
C ILE A 659 19.93 -41.08 11.57
N ASP A 660 20.26 -40.15 12.47
CA ASP A 660 20.60 -40.46 13.86
C ASP A 660 19.45 -41.19 14.59
N GLN A 661 19.75 -42.41 15.05
CA GLN A 661 18.81 -43.30 15.73
C GLN A 661 18.44 -42.82 17.13
N ASP A 662 19.24 -41.97 17.78
CA ASP A 662 18.94 -41.46 19.12
C ASP A 662 17.93 -40.30 19.04
N VAL A 663 18.00 -39.45 18.01
CA VAL A 663 16.98 -38.41 17.74
C VAL A 663 15.59 -39.02 17.52
N LEU A 664 15.51 -40.19 16.88
CA LEU A 664 14.24 -40.90 16.72
C LEU A 664 13.64 -41.39 18.06
N LYS A 665 14.47 -41.71 19.07
CA LYS A 665 14.02 -42.21 20.38
C LYS A 665 13.35 -41.14 21.23
N GLU A 666 13.68 -39.86 21.01
CA GLU A 666 13.07 -38.72 21.72
C GLU A 666 11.66 -38.35 21.19
N LEU A 667 11.27 -38.85 20.01
CA LEU A 667 9.97 -38.54 19.41
C LEU A 667 8.81 -39.28 20.11
N PRO A 668 7.59 -38.70 20.16
CA PRO A 668 6.39 -39.41 20.59
C PRO A 668 6.15 -40.68 19.75
N LYS A 669 5.73 -41.79 20.40
CA LYS A 669 5.56 -43.11 19.77
C LYS A 669 4.76 -43.12 18.47
N GLN A 670 3.71 -42.31 18.38
CA GLN A 670 2.87 -42.18 17.17
C GLN A 670 3.68 -41.69 15.96
N ILE A 671 4.65 -40.81 16.17
CA ILE A 671 5.55 -40.29 15.13
C ILE A 671 6.68 -41.30 14.86
N GLN A 672 7.18 -42.00 15.87
CA GLN A 672 8.14 -43.10 15.69
C GLN A 672 7.56 -44.19 14.78
N GLU A 673 6.32 -44.61 15.02
CA GLU A 673 5.60 -45.62 14.23
C GLU A 673 5.40 -45.15 12.77
N GLU A 674 5.07 -43.87 12.54
CA GLU A 674 4.88 -43.31 11.21
C GLU A 674 6.21 -43.19 10.42
N VAL A 675 7.29 -42.74 11.06
CA VAL A 675 8.64 -42.69 10.46
C VAL A 675 9.16 -44.10 10.17
N HIS A 676 9.00 -45.05 11.09
CA HIS A 676 9.35 -46.46 10.85
C HIS A 676 8.47 -47.15 9.80
N ALA A 677 7.28 -46.62 9.49
CA ALA A 677 6.47 -47.08 8.36
C ALA A 677 7.01 -46.53 7.01
N TRP A 678 7.48 -45.28 6.97
CA TRP A 678 8.11 -44.67 5.79
C TRP A 678 9.44 -45.34 5.42
N LEU A 679 10.24 -45.75 6.42
CA LEU A 679 11.57 -46.34 6.22
C LEU A 679 11.56 -47.80 5.73
N ARG A 680 10.39 -48.43 5.53
CA ARG A 680 10.28 -49.81 5.02
C ARG A 680 10.25 -49.84 3.49
N PRO A 681 11.16 -50.58 2.81
CA PRO A 681 11.14 -50.72 1.35
C PRO A 681 9.82 -51.34 0.83
N GLN A 682 9.03 -50.55 0.13
CA GLN A 682 7.78 -51.00 -0.51
C GLN A 682 8.07 -51.98 -1.66
N LYS A 683 7.73 -53.26 -1.47
CA LYS A 683 7.74 -54.25 -2.55
C LYS A 683 6.68 -53.89 -3.59
N ARG A 684 7.11 -53.63 -4.84
CA ARG A 684 6.21 -53.44 -5.98
C ARG A 684 5.34 -54.69 -6.21
N SER A 685 4.03 -54.49 -6.28
CA SER A 685 3.09 -55.38 -6.96
C SER A 685 2.63 -54.73 -8.27
N ASN A 686 2.37 -55.54 -9.30
CA ASN A 686 1.93 -55.06 -10.61
C ASN A 686 0.40 -54.97 -10.67
N THR A 687 -0.16 -53.80 -10.98
CA THR A 687 -1.57 -53.68 -11.43
C THR A 687 -1.72 -52.71 -12.60
N VAL A 688 -2.58 -53.11 -13.54
CA VAL A 688 -2.88 -52.54 -14.85
C VAL A 688 -3.41 -51.08 -14.82
N LYS A 689 -3.11 -50.30 -15.88
CA LYS A 689 -3.69 -48.97 -16.14
C LYS A 689 -5.23 -49.00 -16.22
N ARG A 690 -5.89 -47.99 -15.64
CA ARG A 690 -7.18 -47.45 -16.13
C ARG A 690 -7.25 -45.95 -15.92
N ASP A 691 -7.56 -45.21 -16.97
CA ASP A 691 -7.87 -43.78 -16.92
C ASP A 691 -9.33 -43.58 -16.47
N LEU A 692 -9.56 -42.65 -15.53
CA LEU A 692 -10.88 -42.07 -15.26
C LEU A 692 -10.74 -40.58 -14.93
N GLY A 693 -11.20 -39.73 -15.86
CA GLY A 693 -11.27 -38.27 -15.67
C GLY A 693 -12.45 -37.85 -14.78
N ILE A 694 -12.44 -36.59 -14.33
CA ILE A 694 -13.32 -36.06 -13.27
C ILE A 694 -14.78 -35.77 -13.72
N THR A 695 -15.18 -36.27 -14.88
CA THR A 695 -16.40 -35.92 -15.64
C THR A 695 -17.73 -36.44 -15.05
N ARG A 696 -17.81 -36.68 -13.73
CA ARG A 696 -19.01 -37.19 -13.03
C ARG A 696 -19.64 -36.23 -12.01
N TYR A 697 -19.07 -35.05 -11.79
CA TYR A 697 -19.58 -34.10 -10.79
C TYR A 697 -20.71 -33.17 -11.27
N PHE A 698 -21.15 -33.27 -12.53
CA PHE A 698 -22.23 -32.45 -13.09
C PHE A 698 -23.22 -33.28 -13.92
N LEU A 699 -24.37 -33.61 -13.33
CA LEU A 699 -25.73 -33.67 -13.91
C LEU A 699 -26.72 -34.17 -12.81
N PRO A 700 -28.02 -33.85 -12.87
CA PRO A 700 -28.90 -33.86 -11.70
C PRO A 700 -29.50 -35.22 -11.35
N SER A 701 -29.90 -35.36 -10.08
CA SER A 701 -30.70 -36.47 -9.55
C SER A 701 -32.11 -36.52 -10.16
N LYS A 702 -32.58 -37.74 -10.46
CA LYS A 702 -34.01 -38.05 -10.62
C LYS A 702 -34.40 -39.17 -9.65
N ASP A 703 -35.42 -38.86 -8.86
CA ASP A 703 -36.44 -39.70 -8.23
C ASP A 703 -36.13 -41.21 -8.03
N LYS A 704 -36.00 -41.61 -6.76
CA LYS A 704 -36.95 -42.53 -6.11
C LYS A 704 -36.85 -42.48 -4.60
#